data_AF-A0A2G6GNN8-F1
#
_entry.id   AF-A0A2G6GNN8-F1
#
_cell.length_a   1.000
_cell.length_b   1.000
_cell.length_c   1.000
_cell.angle_alpha   90.00
_cell.angle_beta   90.00
_cell.angle_gamma   90.00
#
_symmetry.space_group_name_H-M   'P 1'
#
loop_
_entity.id
_entity.type
_entity.pdbx_description
1 polymer ?
#
loop_
_entity_poly.entity_id
_entity_poly.type
_entity_poly.pdbx_seq_one_letter_code
_entity_poly.pdbx_strand_id
1 'polypeptide(L)'
;MLNKTQKLKQTESLWRKHFTKKYRSIVLLLLYLPAFSFTMNAQKFSTPDGIYYKIINAGKKWVEVAPKNDASPFWDTDKPTGEITIPKTVSYTGNTYTVKNIGANAFEACAAITSVNIEADITEIGDWAFAGCTALKTLTFTDSLKAIKGRAFDNCENLKSLDIPASVTEIVIDEGVFANCTKLEALNVDANNSEYLSIEGVLFSKDTTKLLLYPANKDGENYNIPDSVSYIERYAFEKCPNLKVVVLPESINKLDRTLFYKCPVLKTIILPNTINIIDEFCTDSCAQLKELVCLVPDANDIAVDDWAFFNFDPTFGGTTAPKLYVPKGGLATYSGNEKWKLFSDKAEISVEIEHSKTIKVNEEFTLIPVTEPEDVKNLITYSSSDESIATVDKNGKVKATAKTGQVTIRALLGGVKADSCQVTVEQPIITVSVTLAGNITKIYDGTTKATLTPDNYKLTGITPGDDVSISNTEGTFADKNAGTGKSITVTGLILEGADKNKYTLSATEVSGSIGEITAKAITVTADSKTKIKGTNDPELSYTSEPQLFTGDEFTGKLKREEGEAPGDYAITQGDLSAGTNYAITFVGATFTITGNSTSIEDIQIAGLKLYPNPVESICTLETSNLGILKIYSLNGKQVRTIPITSNKQQVDLNNLQSGIYIAKINNKVIRLVKQ
;
A
#
# COMPACT_ATOMS: atom_id res chain seq x y z
N MET A 1 88.57 43.95 -33.01
CA MET A 1 88.59 42.48 -33.20
C MET A 1 88.60 42.13 -34.68
N LEU A 2 89.68 42.48 -35.38
CA LEU A 2 89.98 42.03 -36.73
C LEU A 2 90.96 40.84 -36.62
N ASN A 3 90.57 39.76 -35.93
CA ASN A 3 91.37 38.52 -35.90
C ASN A 3 90.65 37.27 -35.35
N LYS A 4 89.33 37.14 -35.56
CA LYS A 4 88.57 35.93 -35.15
C LYS A 4 87.56 35.43 -36.21
N THR A 5 87.80 35.72 -37.49
CA THR A 5 86.88 35.33 -38.59
C THR A 5 87.48 34.31 -39.56
N GLN A 6 88.62 33.70 -39.26
CA GLN A 6 89.27 32.71 -40.14
C GLN A 6 89.46 31.29 -39.55
N LYS A 7 88.98 31.01 -38.33
CA LYS A 7 89.09 29.66 -37.72
C LYS A 7 87.79 28.84 -37.65
N LEU A 8 86.70 29.30 -38.25
CA LEU A 8 85.41 28.58 -38.26
C LEU A 8 84.98 28.01 -39.62
N LYS A 9 85.68 28.32 -40.73
CA LYS A 9 85.35 27.79 -42.06
C LYS A 9 86.09 26.49 -42.46
N GLN A 10 86.96 25.96 -41.60
CA GLN A 10 87.69 24.70 -41.86
C GLN A 10 87.22 23.52 -41.00
N THR A 11 86.23 23.70 -40.12
CA THR A 11 85.63 22.63 -39.30
C THR A 11 84.23 22.19 -39.79
N GLU A 12 83.66 22.85 -40.80
CA GLU A 12 82.35 22.45 -41.37
C GLU A 12 82.43 21.29 -42.36
N SER A 13 83.62 21.00 -42.93
CA SER A 13 83.78 19.93 -43.93
C SER A 13 83.99 18.52 -43.33
N LEU A 14 84.27 18.40 -42.03
CA LEU A 14 84.58 17.11 -41.39
C LEU A 14 83.41 16.52 -40.57
N TRP A 15 82.32 17.25 -40.38
CA TRP A 15 81.16 16.79 -39.59
C TRP A 15 80.02 16.16 -40.40
N ARG A 16 80.04 16.23 -41.74
CA ARG A 16 78.94 15.75 -42.60
C ARG A 16 78.94 14.25 -42.93
N LYS A 17 79.90 13.44 -42.43
CA LYS A 17 79.99 12.02 -42.83
C LYS A 17 79.71 10.97 -41.74
N HIS A 18 79.39 11.34 -40.48
CA HIS A 18 79.27 10.37 -39.39
C HIS A 18 78.17 10.63 -38.34
N PHE A 19 76.95 11.05 -38.72
CA PHE A 19 75.80 10.96 -37.80
C PHE A 19 74.55 10.40 -38.45
N THR A 20 74.38 9.08 -38.27
CA THR A 20 73.20 8.29 -38.59
C THR A 20 72.10 8.48 -37.54
N LYS A 21 70.88 8.75 -38.04
CA LYS A 21 69.56 8.31 -37.53
C LYS A 21 69.11 8.56 -36.07
N LYS A 22 69.77 9.40 -35.26
CA LYS A 22 69.28 9.76 -33.89
C LYS A 22 69.03 11.26 -33.60
N TYR A 23 68.99 12.15 -34.59
CA TYR A 23 68.80 13.60 -34.35
C TYR A 23 67.86 14.32 -35.33
N ARG A 24 66.82 13.64 -35.85
CA ARG A 24 65.74 14.31 -36.60
C ARG A 24 64.83 15.19 -35.73
N SER A 25 64.96 15.12 -34.40
CA SER A 25 64.14 15.90 -33.45
C SER A 25 64.78 17.21 -32.98
N ILE A 26 66.02 17.54 -33.39
CA ILE A 26 66.69 18.79 -32.96
C ILE A 26 66.70 19.86 -34.08
N VAL A 27 66.49 19.48 -35.33
CA VAL A 27 66.48 20.43 -36.47
C VAL A 27 65.10 21.07 -36.73
N LEU A 28 64.02 20.56 -36.10
CA LEU A 28 62.72 21.27 -36.04
C LEU A 28 62.63 22.27 -34.87
N LEU A 29 63.63 22.31 -33.99
CA LEU A 29 63.69 23.24 -32.85
C LEU A 29 64.38 24.58 -33.19
N LEU A 30 64.83 24.77 -34.43
CA LEU A 30 65.57 25.97 -34.86
C LEU A 30 64.84 26.83 -35.92
N LEU A 31 63.54 26.59 -36.13
CA LEU A 31 62.63 27.53 -36.82
C LEU A 31 61.68 28.27 -35.85
N TYR A 32 61.84 28.10 -34.54
CA TYR A 32 61.12 28.84 -33.50
C TYR A 32 62.11 29.69 -32.68
N LEU A 33 62.82 30.61 -33.34
CA LEU A 33 63.34 31.78 -32.63
C LEU A 33 62.14 32.67 -32.33
N PRO A 34 61.79 32.94 -31.06
CA PRO A 34 60.85 34.01 -30.77
C PRO A 34 61.48 35.30 -31.28
N ALA A 35 60.68 36.11 -31.96
CA ALA A 35 61.00 37.51 -32.12
C ALA A 35 61.42 38.03 -30.74
N PHE A 36 62.65 38.54 -30.65
CA PHE A 36 63.10 39.28 -29.49
C PHE A 36 62.25 40.55 -29.43
N SER A 37 61.05 40.43 -28.86
CA SER A 37 60.25 41.56 -28.45
C SER A 37 60.99 42.16 -27.27
N PHE A 38 61.57 43.35 -27.47
CA PHE A 38 61.84 44.23 -26.35
C PHE A 38 60.57 44.26 -25.49
N THR A 39 60.67 43.81 -24.25
CA THR A 39 59.68 44.11 -23.21
C THR A 39 59.72 45.63 -23.04
N MET A 40 58.91 46.35 -23.82
CA MET A 40 58.39 47.62 -23.34
C MET A 40 57.63 47.30 -22.07
N ASN A 41 57.94 47.96 -20.96
CA ASN A 41 57.03 47.98 -19.82
C ASN A 41 55.62 48.25 -20.36
N ALA A 42 54.68 47.35 -20.08
CA ALA A 42 53.30 47.53 -20.49
C ALA A 42 52.83 48.90 -19.97
N GLN A 43 52.48 49.80 -20.88
CA GLN A 43 52.13 51.16 -20.54
C GLN A 43 50.87 51.16 -19.66
N LYS A 44 51.00 51.72 -18.45
CA LYS A 44 49.90 51.95 -17.52
C LYS A 44 49.41 53.39 -17.59
N PHE A 45 48.12 53.59 -17.35
CA PHE A 45 47.50 54.91 -17.25
C PHE A 45 46.29 54.86 -16.30
N SER A 46 45.91 56.00 -15.75
CA SER A 46 44.67 56.14 -14.99
C SER A 46 43.63 56.94 -15.77
N THR A 47 42.36 56.70 -15.47
CA THR A 47 41.23 57.50 -15.94
C THR A 47 40.79 58.51 -14.86
N PRO A 48 39.98 59.53 -15.20
CA PRO A 48 39.54 60.57 -14.25
C PRO A 48 38.77 60.06 -13.02
N ASP A 49 38.20 58.86 -13.11
CA ASP A 49 37.55 58.12 -12.03
C ASP A 49 38.53 57.44 -11.05
N GLY A 50 39.84 57.56 -11.28
CA GLY A 50 40.89 57.03 -10.42
C GLY A 50 41.22 55.55 -10.64
N ILE A 51 40.64 54.90 -11.66
CA ILE A 51 40.92 53.49 -11.99
C ILE A 51 42.16 53.40 -12.90
N TYR A 52 43.05 52.45 -12.62
CA TYR A 52 44.26 52.21 -13.39
C TYR A 52 44.06 51.08 -14.39
N TYR A 53 44.62 51.26 -15.59
CA TYR A 53 44.56 50.31 -16.69
C TYR A 53 45.97 50.05 -17.22
N LYS A 54 46.20 48.81 -17.66
CA LYS A 54 47.44 48.37 -18.30
C LYS A 54 47.14 47.88 -19.70
N ILE A 55 47.91 48.37 -20.69
CA ILE A 55 47.78 47.89 -22.07
C ILE A 55 48.35 46.47 -22.16
N ILE A 56 47.47 45.50 -22.36
CA ILE A 56 47.83 44.08 -22.51
C ILE A 56 48.02 43.69 -23.97
N ASN A 57 47.43 44.45 -24.91
CA ASN A 57 47.65 44.25 -26.33
C ASN A 57 47.47 45.58 -27.09
N ALA A 58 48.58 46.25 -27.43
CA ALA A 58 48.53 47.52 -28.13
C ALA A 58 47.91 47.40 -29.54
N GLY A 59 48.21 46.31 -30.27
CA GLY A 59 47.72 46.11 -31.64
C GLY A 59 46.20 45.87 -31.70
N LYS A 60 45.65 45.12 -30.74
CA LYS A 60 44.20 44.89 -30.61
C LYS A 60 43.48 45.96 -29.78
N LYS A 61 44.22 46.92 -29.22
CA LYS A 61 43.74 47.95 -28.29
C LYS A 61 43.00 47.33 -27.10
N TRP A 62 43.62 46.36 -26.43
CA TRP A 62 43.09 45.75 -25.22
C TRP A 62 43.82 46.24 -23.98
N VAL A 63 43.05 46.46 -22.92
CA VAL A 63 43.54 46.79 -21.59
C VAL A 63 42.95 45.85 -20.54
N GLU A 64 43.63 45.71 -19.42
CA GLU A 64 43.11 45.15 -18.18
C GLU A 64 43.03 46.25 -17.12
N VAL A 65 42.11 46.12 -16.17
CA VAL A 65 42.19 46.90 -14.93
C VAL A 65 43.40 46.41 -14.14
N ALA A 66 44.21 47.33 -13.63
CA ALA A 66 45.49 47.01 -13.02
C ALA A 66 45.67 47.76 -11.69
N PRO A 67 46.52 47.26 -10.77
CA PRO A 67 46.88 48.00 -9.57
C PRO A 67 47.66 49.27 -9.93
N LYS A 68 47.54 50.30 -9.06
CA LYS A 68 48.29 51.56 -9.17
C LYS A 68 49.81 51.32 -9.24
N ASN A 69 50.32 50.44 -8.38
CA ASN A 69 51.75 50.16 -8.23
C ASN A 69 52.04 48.67 -8.50
N ASP A 70 52.97 48.36 -9.41
CA ASP A 70 53.41 46.97 -9.67
C ASP A 70 54.27 46.38 -8.54
N ALA A 71 54.96 47.23 -7.77
CA ALA A 71 55.90 46.83 -6.73
C ALA A 71 55.29 46.74 -5.32
N SER A 72 54.08 47.28 -5.13
CA SER A 72 53.33 47.25 -3.88
C SER A 72 51.85 47.24 -4.23
N PRO A 73 51.11 46.14 -4.00
CA PRO A 73 49.69 46.10 -4.32
C PRO A 73 48.84 47.03 -3.43
N PHE A 74 49.43 47.55 -2.34
CA PHE A 74 48.76 48.47 -1.45
C PHE A 74 48.62 49.85 -2.09
N TRP A 75 47.37 50.27 -2.30
CA TRP A 75 47.05 51.65 -2.62
C TRP A 75 47.41 52.55 -1.42
N ASP A 76 48.10 53.68 -1.64
CA ASP A 76 48.49 54.62 -0.58
C ASP A 76 47.28 55.46 -0.09
N THR A 77 47.06 56.66 -0.66
CA THR A 77 46.06 57.64 -0.20
C THR A 77 44.88 57.88 -1.16
N ASP A 78 44.92 57.32 -2.38
CA ASP A 78 43.95 57.60 -3.46
C ASP A 78 43.21 56.31 -3.89
N LYS A 79 42.69 55.53 -2.94
CA LYS A 79 41.97 54.28 -3.26
C LYS A 79 40.62 54.61 -3.92
N PRO A 80 40.15 53.81 -4.89
CA PRO A 80 38.76 53.86 -5.32
C PRO A 80 37.83 53.63 -4.11
N THR A 81 36.74 54.37 -4.04
CA THR A 81 35.78 54.32 -2.94
C THR A 81 34.36 54.40 -3.46
N GLY A 82 33.39 53.91 -2.68
CA GLY A 82 31.97 53.94 -3.04
C GLY A 82 31.63 52.98 -4.18
N GLU A 83 30.70 53.39 -5.03
CA GLU A 83 30.31 52.64 -6.22
C GLU A 83 31.26 52.94 -7.38
N ILE A 84 31.80 51.89 -7.99
CA ILE A 84 32.67 52.01 -9.17
C ILE A 84 32.07 51.29 -10.37
N THR A 85 32.31 51.83 -11.56
CA THR A 85 31.92 51.21 -12.83
C THR A 85 33.16 50.87 -13.65
N ILE A 86 33.24 49.64 -14.15
CA ILE A 86 34.29 49.21 -15.07
C ILE A 86 33.70 49.24 -16.48
N PRO A 87 34.00 50.28 -17.28
CA PRO A 87 33.34 50.52 -18.56
C PRO A 87 33.83 49.55 -19.64
N LYS A 88 33.02 49.34 -20.68
CA LYS A 88 33.41 48.54 -21.86
C LYS A 88 34.71 49.01 -22.52
N THR A 89 34.91 50.32 -22.55
CA THR A 89 36.06 50.93 -23.20
C THR A 89 36.58 52.14 -22.43
N VAL A 90 37.88 52.38 -22.51
CA VAL A 90 38.55 53.57 -21.95
C VAL A 90 39.38 54.27 -23.02
N SER A 91 39.52 55.59 -22.90
CA SER A 91 40.30 56.40 -23.85
C SER A 91 41.63 56.84 -23.25
N TYR A 92 42.71 56.65 -23.99
CA TYR A 92 44.06 57.05 -23.60
C TYR A 92 44.88 57.50 -24.81
N THR A 93 45.48 58.69 -24.73
CA THR A 93 46.31 59.30 -25.81
C THR A 93 45.62 59.31 -27.19
N GLY A 94 44.31 59.55 -27.22
CA GLY A 94 43.51 59.58 -28.45
C GLY A 94 43.12 58.20 -29.02
N ASN A 95 43.45 57.11 -28.32
CA ASN A 95 43.03 55.76 -28.66
C ASN A 95 41.95 55.25 -27.71
N THR A 96 40.96 54.54 -28.25
CA THR A 96 39.97 53.80 -27.47
C THR A 96 40.43 52.35 -27.30
N TYR A 97 40.48 51.88 -26.06
CA TYR A 97 40.84 50.53 -25.68
C TYR A 97 39.64 49.79 -25.10
N THR A 98 39.48 48.50 -25.43
CA THR A 98 38.48 47.63 -24.82
C THR A 98 39.03 47.01 -23.55
N VAL A 99 38.26 47.06 -22.47
CA VAL A 99 38.60 46.40 -21.20
C VAL A 99 38.30 44.91 -21.33
N LYS A 100 39.29 44.05 -21.06
CA LYS A 100 39.18 42.60 -21.25
C LYS A 100 39.28 41.77 -19.98
N ASN A 101 39.96 42.27 -18.96
CA ASN A 101 40.14 41.55 -17.70
C ASN A 101 40.15 42.54 -16.53
N ILE A 102 39.90 42.02 -15.34
CA ILE A 102 40.32 42.63 -14.09
C ILE A 102 41.58 41.89 -13.67
N GLY A 103 42.74 42.54 -13.77
CA GLY A 103 44.03 41.92 -13.52
C GLY A 103 44.25 41.60 -12.04
N ALA A 104 45.31 40.84 -11.76
CA ALA A 104 45.70 40.52 -10.40
C ALA A 104 45.92 41.79 -9.56
N ASN A 105 45.48 41.75 -8.31
CA ASN A 105 45.59 42.82 -7.31
C ASN A 105 44.92 44.16 -7.71
N ALA A 106 44.09 44.20 -8.76
CA ALA A 106 43.55 45.44 -9.34
C ALA A 106 42.94 46.41 -8.31
N PHE A 107 42.17 45.89 -7.37
CA PHE A 107 41.52 46.62 -6.28
C PHE A 107 41.89 46.05 -4.91
N GLU A 108 43.07 45.45 -4.76
CA GLU A 108 43.49 44.91 -3.47
C GLU A 108 43.53 46.01 -2.40
N ALA A 109 42.98 45.69 -1.22
CA ALA A 109 42.85 46.57 -0.07
C ALA A 109 42.10 47.89 -0.34
N CYS A 110 41.27 47.96 -1.39
CA CYS A 110 40.33 49.06 -1.63
C CYS A 110 39.10 48.93 -0.71
N ALA A 111 39.33 49.00 0.60
CA ALA A 111 38.36 48.72 1.66
C ALA A 111 37.07 49.55 1.60
N ALA A 112 37.05 50.67 0.90
CA ALA A 112 35.92 51.59 0.81
C ALA A 112 35.04 51.39 -0.43
N ILE A 113 35.38 50.46 -1.35
CA ILE A 113 34.49 50.12 -2.48
C ILE A 113 33.25 49.41 -1.93
N THR A 114 32.07 49.92 -2.24
CA THR A 114 30.79 49.37 -1.77
C THR A 114 30.10 48.50 -2.80
N SER A 115 30.27 48.83 -4.09
CA SER A 115 29.66 48.10 -5.21
C SER A 115 30.52 48.26 -6.47
N VAL A 116 30.53 47.22 -7.30
CA VAL A 116 31.25 47.21 -8.58
C VAL A 116 30.28 46.82 -9.68
N ASN A 117 30.02 47.75 -10.59
CA ASN A 117 29.24 47.49 -11.81
C ASN A 117 30.22 47.22 -12.97
N ILE A 118 30.26 45.98 -13.47
CA ILE A 118 31.12 45.60 -14.58
C ILE A 118 30.30 45.66 -15.86
N GLU A 119 30.50 46.71 -16.66
CA GLU A 119 29.87 46.82 -18.00
C GLU A 119 30.72 46.15 -19.08
N ALA A 120 32.01 45.97 -18.81
CA ALA A 120 32.96 45.36 -19.73
C ALA A 120 32.68 43.88 -19.98
N ASP A 121 32.96 43.46 -21.22
CA ASP A 121 32.92 42.05 -21.60
C ASP A 121 34.23 41.36 -21.15
N ILE A 122 34.42 41.28 -19.83
CA ILE A 122 35.64 40.73 -19.22
C ILE A 122 35.65 39.20 -19.29
N THR A 123 36.82 38.63 -19.51
CA THR A 123 36.99 37.16 -19.52
C THR A 123 37.47 36.60 -18.19
N GLU A 124 38.16 37.42 -17.38
CA GLU A 124 38.82 36.96 -16.16
C GLU A 124 38.84 38.01 -15.05
N ILE A 125 38.72 37.53 -13.82
CA ILE A 125 39.07 38.24 -12.57
C ILE A 125 40.30 37.55 -11.98
N GLY A 126 41.42 38.25 -11.98
CA GLY A 126 42.73 37.75 -11.58
C GLY A 126 42.89 37.56 -10.07
N ASP A 127 44.03 36.99 -9.69
CA ASP A 127 44.32 36.67 -8.30
C ASP A 127 44.28 37.93 -7.42
N TRP A 128 43.69 37.81 -6.23
CA TRP A 128 43.57 38.93 -5.27
C TRP A 128 42.87 40.20 -5.80
N ALA A 129 42.16 40.13 -6.94
CA ALA A 129 41.65 41.32 -7.64
C ALA A 129 40.81 42.26 -6.76
N PHE A 130 39.97 41.74 -5.87
CA PHE A 130 39.16 42.50 -4.92
C PHE A 130 39.50 42.17 -3.46
N ALA A 131 40.63 41.52 -3.20
CA ALA A 131 40.97 41.10 -1.85
C ALA A 131 41.06 42.30 -0.90
N GLY A 132 40.49 42.22 0.29
CA GLY A 132 40.44 43.32 1.26
C GLY A 132 39.49 44.45 0.89
N CYS A 133 38.61 44.30 -0.12
CA CYS A 133 37.48 45.21 -0.34
C CYS A 133 36.39 44.96 0.72
N THR A 134 36.67 45.30 1.98
CA THR A 134 35.83 44.94 3.12
C THR A 134 34.43 45.54 3.07
N ALA A 135 34.22 46.71 2.45
CA ALA A 135 32.90 47.32 2.29
C ALA A 135 32.10 46.80 1.09
N LEU A 136 32.67 45.94 0.23
CA LEU A 136 32.02 45.45 -0.98
C LEU A 136 30.80 44.60 -0.64
N LYS A 137 29.63 44.99 -1.14
CA LYS A 137 28.34 44.32 -0.90
C LYS A 137 27.82 43.58 -2.12
N THR A 138 27.97 44.19 -3.28
CA THR A 138 27.42 43.69 -4.54
C THR A 138 28.43 43.85 -5.66
N LEU A 139 28.45 42.86 -6.55
CA LEU A 139 29.23 42.90 -7.77
C LEU A 139 28.40 42.23 -8.87
N THR A 140 28.22 42.93 -9.98
CA THR A 140 27.41 42.46 -11.11
C THR A 140 28.30 42.20 -12.32
N PHE A 141 28.11 41.04 -12.94
CA PHE A 141 28.88 40.59 -14.12
C PHE A 141 28.09 40.75 -15.42
N THR A 142 28.82 40.70 -16.53
CA THR A 142 28.25 40.41 -17.86
C THR A 142 28.43 38.93 -18.22
N ASP A 143 27.71 38.44 -19.23
CA ASP A 143 27.71 37.02 -19.69
C ASP A 143 29.00 36.58 -20.40
N SER A 144 30.11 37.28 -20.17
CA SER A 144 31.40 37.03 -20.82
C SER A 144 32.45 36.45 -19.88
N LEU A 145 32.25 36.57 -18.55
CA LEU A 145 33.20 36.12 -17.54
C LEU A 145 33.39 34.60 -17.62
N LYS A 146 34.65 34.16 -17.70
CA LYS A 146 35.04 32.75 -17.79
C LYS A 146 35.70 32.23 -16.53
N ALA A 147 36.54 33.04 -15.89
CA ALA A 147 37.34 32.60 -14.76
C ALA A 147 37.37 33.61 -13.60
N ILE A 148 37.29 33.10 -12.37
CA ILE A 148 37.54 33.83 -11.12
C ILE A 148 38.70 33.14 -10.41
N LYS A 149 39.83 33.85 -10.27
CA LYS A 149 41.10 33.29 -9.81
C LYS A 149 41.27 33.32 -8.28
N GLY A 150 42.41 32.84 -7.80
CA GLY A 150 42.67 32.56 -6.41
C GLY A 150 42.55 33.83 -5.56
N ARG A 151 41.88 33.70 -4.40
CA ARG A 151 41.72 34.80 -3.44
C ARG A 151 41.11 36.09 -3.99
N ALA A 152 40.42 36.04 -5.14
CA ALA A 152 39.90 37.23 -5.79
C ALA A 152 38.99 38.07 -4.88
N PHE A 153 38.26 37.45 -3.95
CA PHE A 153 37.38 38.10 -2.98
C PHE A 153 37.80 37.87 -1.52
N ASP A 154 39.08 37.52 -1.28
CA ASP A 154 39.57 37.30 0.08
C ASP A 154 39.30 38.55 0.95
N ASN A 155 38.73 38.39 2.13
CA ASN A 155 38.43 39.46 3.06
C ASN A 155 37.42 40.52 2.54
N CYS A 156 36.54 40.12 1.63
CA CYS A 156 35.32 40.88 1.31
C CYS A 156 34.23 40.63 2.37
N GLU A 157 34.45 41.14 3.59
CA GLU A 157 33.63 40.84 4.78
C GLU A 157 32.15 41.23 4.67
N ASN A 158 31.77 42.17 3.81
CA ASN A 158 30.38 42.60 3.63
C ASN A 158 29.69 42.01 2.38
N LEU A 159 30.38 41.13 1.64
CA LEU A 159 29.80 40.45 0.49
C LEU A 159 28.80 39.41 1.01
N LYS A 160 27.51 39.64 0.73
CA LYS A 160 26.41 38.78 1.19
C LYS A 160 26.10 37.67 0.21
N SER A 161 26.12 37.99 -1.08
CA SER A 161 25.88 37.02 -2.13
C SER A 161 26.63 37.40 -3.39
N LEU A 162 26.84 36.41 -4.24
CA LEU A 162 27.39 36.61 -5.57
C LEU A 162 26.65 35.72 -6.57
N ASP A 163 26.24 36.31 -7.69
CA ASP A 163 25.59 35.59 -8.78
C ASP A 163 26.65 35.14 -9.79
N ILE A 164 26.86 33.84 -9.95
CA ILE A 164 27.80 33.25 -10.89
C ILE A 164 27.08 33.07 -12.25
N PRO A 165 27.50 33.78 -13.32
CA PRO A 165 26.80 33.74 -14.60
C PRO A 165 27.00 32.41 -15.32
N ALA A 166 26.13 32.13 -16.32
CA ALA A 166 26.17 30.91 -17.12
C ALA A 166 27.52 30.69 -17.83
N SER A 167 28.26 31.76 -18.08
CA SER A 167 29.51 31.75 -18.84
C SER A 167 30.73 31.27 -18.07
N VAL A 168 30.68 31.25 -16.72
CA VAL A 168 31.82 30.91 -15.86
C VAL A 168 32.07 29.41 -15.90
N THR A 169 33.31 29.05 -16.20
CA THR A 169 33.77 27.66 -16.28
C THR A 169 34.91 27.35 -15.31
N GLU A 170 35.42 28.35 -14.59
CA GLU A 170 36.53 28.18 -13.66
C GLU A 170 36.39 29.13 -12.45
N ILE A 171 36.43 28.56 -11.25
CA ILE A 171 36.56 29.26 -9.98
C ILE A 171 37.65 28.55 -9.18
N VAL A 172 38.70 29.27 -8.79
CA VAL A 172 39.85 28.71 -8.05
C VAL A 172 39.53 28.67 -6.55
N ILE A 173 38.83 27.60 -6.16
CA ILE A 173 38.31 27.41 -4.79
C ILE A 173 39.41 27.02 -3.80
N ASP A 174 40.34 26.16 -4.23
CA ASP A 174 41.41 25.56 -3.44
C ASP A 174 42.47 26.55 -2.91
N GLU A 175 42.52 27.75 -3.48
CA GLU A 175 43.32 28.87 -2.99
C GLU A 175 42.53 29.87 -2.10
N GLY A 176 41.25 29.60 -1.84
CA GLY A 176 40.41 30.41 -0.96
C GLY A 176 39.86 31.68 -1.62
N VAL A 177 39.24 31.58 -2.81
CA VAL A 177 38.64 32.72 -3.54
C VAL A 177 37.71 33.61 -2.69
N PHE A 178 36.99 33.02 -1.72
CA PHE A 178 36.10 33.71 -0.77
C PHE A 178 36.57 33.58 0.68
N ALA A 179 37.87 33.34 0.90
CA ALA A 179 38.42 33.30 2.25
C ALA A 179 38.05 34.60 3.00
N ASN A 180 37.73 34.52 4.29
CA ASN A 180 37.34 35.68 5.10
C ASN A 180 36.08 36.46 4.63
N CYS A 181 35.27 35.95 3.69
CA CYS A 181 33.95 36.51 3.37
C CYS A 181 32.90 36.16 4.44
N THR A 182 33.08 36.68 5.67
CA THR A 182 32.35 36.26 6.87
C THR A 182 30.85 36.57 6.89
N LYS A 183 30.32 37.35 5.93
CA LYS A 183 28.88 37.60 5.75
C LYS A 183 28.28 36.96 4.51
N LEU A 184 29.03 36.11 3.79
CA LEU A 184 28.54 35.43 2.61
C LEU A 184 27.46 34.42 3.00
N GLU A 185 26.21 34.72 2.65
CA GLU A 185 25.01 33.95 2.94
C GLU A 185 24.73 32.92 1.82
N ALA A 186 25.03 33.26 0.56
CA ALA A 186 24.76 32.41 -0.59
C ALA A 186 25.68 32.69 -1.79
N LEU A 187 25.98 31.66 -2.57
CA LEU A 187 26.45 31.78 -3.94
C LEU A 187 25.35 31.28 -4.86
N ASN A 188 24.81 32.16 -5.70
CA ASN A 188 23.79 31.78 -6.69
C ASN A 188 24.49 31.43 -7.99
N VAL A 189 23.93 30.48 -8.74
CA VAL A 189 24.47 30.07 -10.04
C VAL A 189 23.36 30.12 -11.06
N ASP A 190 23.63 30.73 -12.22
CA ASP A 190 22.69 30.72 -13.35
C ASP A 190 22.29 29.28 -13.70
N ALA A 191 21.00 29.04 -13.93
CA ALA A 191 20.47 27.71 -14.22
C ALA A 191 21.15 27.04 -15.45
N ASN A 192 21.61 27.86 -16.41
CA ASN A 192 22.28 27.43 -17.64
C ASN A 192 23.80 27.27 -17.48
N ASN A 193 24.38 27.53 -16.30
CA ASN A 193 25.80 27.24 -16.07
C ASN A 193 26.06 25.73 -16.25
N SER A 194 27.13 25.39 -16.96
CA SER A 194 27.48 24.01 -17.33
C SER A 194 28.38 23.31 -16.32
N GLU A 195 29.09 24.05 -15.47
CA GLU A 195 30.11 23.53 -14.56
C GLU A 195 29.65 23.54 -13.09
N TYR A 196 28.76 24.47 -12.72
CA TYR A 196 28.39 24.72 -11.33
C TYR A 196 26.89 24.64 -11.11
N LEU A 197 26.53 24.36 -9.86
CA LEU A 197 25.15 24.39 -9.36
C LEU A 197 25.14 25.02 -7.97
N SER A 198 24.09 25.78 -7.67
CA SER A 198 23.78 26.22 -6.31
C SER A 198 22.64 25.38 -5.75
N ILE A 199 22.85 24.76 -4.59
CA ILE A 199 21.79 24.08 -3.83
C ILE A 199 21.65 24.82 -2.50
N GLU A 200 20.53 25.51 -2.33
CA GLU A 200 20.26 26.34 -1.15
C GLU A 200 21.39 27.33 -0.82
N GLY A 201 22.03 27.91 -1.85
CA GLY A 201 23.12 28.87 -1.72
C GLY A 201 24.52 28.25 -1.55
N VAL A 202 24.63 26.93 -1.38
CA VAL A 202 25.93 26.22 -1.33
C VAL A 202 26.38 25.88 -2.75
N LEU A 203 27.67 26.09 -3.04
CA LEU A 203 28.24 25.88 -4.37
C LEU A 203 28.71 24.43 -4.56
N PHE A 204 28.22 23.80 -5.62
CA PHE A 204 28.58 22.45 -6.05
C PHE A 204 29.08 22.43 -7.49
N SER A 205 29.74 21.34 -7.88
CA SER A 205 29.84 20.96 -9.29
C SER A 205 28.46 20.68 -9.88
N LYS A 206 28.30 20.83 -11.21
CA LYS A 206 27.00 20.65 -11.90
C LYS A 206 26.41 19.26 -11.69
N ASP A 207 27.27 18.25 -11.62
CA ASP A 207 26.92 16.85 -11.39
C ASP A 207 26.72 16.50 -9.90
N THR A 208 26.84 17.49 -9.00
CA THR A 208 26.68 17.41 -7.55
C THR A 208 27.65 16.44 -6.85
N THR A 209 28.72 16.02 -7.53
CA THR A 209 29.73 15.11 -6.98
C THR A 209 30.78 15.81 -6.11
N LYS A 210 30.91 17.14 -6.24
CA LYS A 210 31.82 17.97 -5.45
C LYS A 210 31.09 19.07 -4.70
N LEU A 211 31.32 19.18 -3.39
CA LEU A 211 31.00 20.39 -2.63
C LEU A 211 32.20 21.33 -2.72
N LEU A 212 32.01 22.47 -3.35
CA LEU A 212 33.07 23.43 -3.63
C LEU A 212 33.17 24.46 -2.50
N LEU A 213 32.06 25.08 -2.11
CA LEU A 213 32.06 26.09 -1.05
C LEU A 213 30.73 26.13 -0.30
N TYR A 214 30.83 26.06 1.02
CA TYR A 214 29.78 26.43 1.96
C TYR A 214 29.94 27.91 2.36
N PRO A 215 28.96 28.78 2.07
CA PRO A 215 29.03 30.19 2.45
C PRO A 215 29.15 30.35 3.97
N ALA A 216 30.15 31.10 4.43
CA ALA A 216 30.48 31.22 5.85
C ALA A 216 29.27 31.61 6.71
N ASN A 217 28.44 32.54 6.24
CA ASN A 217 27.26 33.06 6.94
C ASN A 217 25.95 32.44 6.44
N LYS A 218 25.97 31.26 5.81
CA LYS A 218 24.73 30.55 5.47
C LYS A 218 23.93 30.27 6.74
N ASP A 219 22.63 30.53 6.67
CA ASP A 219 21.68 30.22 7.74
C ASP A 219 21.60 28.71 7.98
N GLY A 220 21.64 28.31 9.25
CA GLY A 220 21.56 26.92 9.67
C GLY A 220 22.68 26.53 10.63
N GLU A 221 22.32 25.79 11.67
CA GLU A 221 23.28 25.31 12.67
C GLU A 221 23.86 23.94 12.30
N ASN A 222 23.14 23.16 11.48
CA ASN A 222 23.51 21.81 11.12
C ASN A 222 23.48 21.67 9.60
N TYR A 223 24.45 20.94 9.05
CA TYR A 223 24.53 20.69 7.63
C TYR A 223 24.76 19.21 7.31
N ASN A 224 23.79 18.61 6.64
CA ASN A 224 23.91 17.27 6.08
C ASN A 224 24.34 17.41 4.63
N ILE A 225 25.58 17.03 4.34
CA ILE A 225 26.12 17.08 2.99
C ILE A 225 25.38 16.02 2.14
N PRO A 226 24.87 16.36 0.94
CA PRO A 226 24.11 15.41 0.11
C PRO A 226 24.88 14.15 -0.26
N ASP A 227 24.19 13.01 -0.33
CA ASP A 227 24.76 11.68 -0.66
C ASP A 227 25.45 11.60 -2.03
N SER A 228 25.15 12.52 -2.96
CA SER A 228 25.83 12.58 -4.25
C SER A 228 27.29 13.05 -4.16
N VAL A 229 27.66 13.71 -3.06
CA VAL A 229 28.97 14.36 -2.92
C VAL A 229 30.04 13.32 -2.58
N SER A 230 30.98 13.10 -3.48
CA SER A 230 32.12 12.19 -3.31
C SER A 230 33.44 12.89 -2.99
N TYR A 231 33.47 14.22 -3.07
CA TYR A 231 34.66 15.01 -2.77
C TYR A 231 34.28 16.39 -2.24
N ILE A 232 35.04 16.90 -1.28
CA ILE A 232 34.83 18.22 -0.68
C ILE A 232 36.13 19.01 -0.88
N GLU A 233 36.04 20.18 -1.51
CA GLU A 233 37.20 21.00 -1.79
C GLU A 233 37.87 21.53 -0.52
N ARG A 234 39.16 21.86 -0.66
CA ARG A 234 39.90 22.57 0.37
C ARG A 234 39.21 23.89 0.70
N TYR A 235 39.19 24.27 1.99
CA TYR A 235 38.56 25.49 2.50
C TYR A 235 37.03 25.57 2.31
N ALA A 236 36.37 24.48 1.89
CA ALA A 236 34.94 24.51 1.61
C ALA A 236 34.09 25.01 2.80
N PHE A 237 34.51 24.75 4.05
CA PHE A 237 33.82 25.22 5.26
C PHE A 237 34.65 26.21 6.06
N GLU A 238 35.59 26.95 5.46
CA GLU A 238 36.41 27.90 6.21
C GLU A 238 35.55 28.97 6.93
N LYS A 239 35.84 29.19 8.22
CA LYS A 239 35.29 30.29 9.04
C LYS A 239 33.78 30.36 9.04
N CYS A 240 33.08 29.24 9.19
CA CYS A 240 31.63 29.22 9.32
C CYS A 240 31.18 29.56 10.77
N PRO A 241 30.78 30.82 11.10
CA PRO A 241 30.40 31.23 12.46
C PRO A 241 29.14 30.57 13.03
N ASN A 242 28.28 29.99 12.19
CA ASN A 242 26.98 29.45 12.60
C ASN A 242 26.93 27.91 12.61
N LEU A 243 27.89 27.26 11.95
CA LEU A 243 27.90 25.82 11.71
C LEU A 243 28.33 25.06 12.96
N LYS A 244 27.40 24.35 13.60
CA LYS A 244 27.58 23.55 14.82
C LYS A 244 27.76 22.07 14.54
N VAL A 245 27.10 21.54 13.51
CA VAL A 245 27.14 20.11 13.17
C VAL A 245 27.33 19.92 11.68
N VAL A 246 28.26 19.03 11.30
CA VAL A 246 28.43 18.60 9.91
C VAL A 246 28.34 17.08 9.81
N VAL A 247 27.52 16.62 8.87
CA VAL A 247 27.34 15.20 8.57
C VAL A 247 27.87 14.94 7.16
N LEU A 248 28.91 14.11 7.07
CA LEU A 248 29.51 13.71 5.80
C LEU A 248 28.79 12.46 5.24
N PRO A 249 28.62 12.34 3.91
CA PRO A 249 27.99 11.18 3.30
C PRO A 249 28.99 10.03 3.14
N GLU A 250 28.47 8.82 2.98
CA GLU A 250 29.22 7.56 2.84
C GLU A 250 30.19 7.51 1.65
N SER A 251 30.02 8.39 0.67
CA SER A 251 30.92 8.54 -0.48
C SER A 251 32.23 9.26 -0.15
N ILE A 252 32.34 9.96 0.99
CA ILE A 252 33.56 10.67 1.38
C ILE A 252 34.54 9.73 2.07
N ASN A 253 35.75 9.61 1.51
CA ASN A 253 36.83 8.83 2.10
C ASN A 253 37.96 9.69 2.71
N LYS A 254 37.96 10.99 2.48
CA LYS A 254 39.03 11.90 2.91
C LYS A 254 38.47 13.19 3.53
N LEU A 255 39.04 13.59 4.67
CA LEU A 255 39.00 14.97 5.11
C LEU A 255 40.24 15.71 4.61
N ASP A 256 40.07 16.68 3.71
CA ASP A 256 41.19 17.44 3.17
C ASP A 256 41.75 18.47 4.16
N ARG A 257 42.95 18.99 3.86
CA ARG A 257 43.64 19.97 4.68
C ARG A 257 42.74 21.19 4.88
N THR A 258 42.75 21.76 6.09
CA THR A 258 42.03 23.02 6.42
C THR A 258 40.53 23.04 6.10
N LEU A 259 39.88 21.88 5.95
CA LEU A 259 38.48 21.78 5.54
C LEU A 259 37.52 22.60 6.44
N PHE A 260 37.69 22.52 7.76
CA PHE A 260 36.89 23.24 8.77
C PHE A 260 37.69 24.34 9.46
N TYR A 261 38.70 24.90 8.79
CA TYR A 261 39.59 25.90 9.39
C TYR A 261 38.81 27.09 9.97
N LYS A 262 39.05 27.38 11.25
CA LYS A 262 38.46 28.52 12.00
C LYS A 262 36.93 28.50 12.11
N CYS A 263 36.27 27.35 12.18
CA CYS A 263 34.85 27.26 12.54
C CYS A 263 34.64 27.38 14.06
N PRO A 264 34.27 28.56 14.60
CA PRO A 264 34.38 28.83 16.04
C PRO A 264 33.29 28.16 16.89
N VAL A 265 32.18 27.74 16.28
CA VAL A 265 31.04 27.13 16.97
C VAL A 265 30.79 25.67 16.56
N LEU A 266 31.64 25.09 15.71
CA LEU A 266 31.53 23.70 15.27
C LEU A 266 31.73 22.79 16.48
N LYS A 267 30.70 22.02 16.83
CA LYS A 267 30.65 21.14 18.02
C LYS A 267 30.87 19.68 17.66
N THR A 268 30.27 19.25 16.56
CA THR A 268 30.20 17.83 16.18
C THR A 268 30.50 17.65 14.70
N ILE A 269 31.43 16.74 14.39
CA ILE A 269 31.68 16.25 13.03
C ILE A 269 31.33 14.77 12.99
N ILE A 270 30.48 14.36 12.06
CA ILE A 270 30.13 12.95 11.82
C ILE A 270 30.83 12.46 10.56
N LEU A 271 31.77 11.55 10.76
CA LEU A 271 32.56 10.91 9.72
C LEU A 271 31.86 9.62 9.25
N PRO A 272 31.77 9.37 7.93
CA PRO A 272 31.24 8.12 7.39
C PRO A 272 32.15 6.94 7.70
N ASN A 273 31.66 5.73 7.47
CA ASN A 273 32.45 4.50 7.67
C ASN A 273 33.55 4.31 6.62
N THR A 274 33.53 5.11 5.55
CA THR A 274 34.47 5.05 4.43
C THR A 274 35.67 5.99 4.59
N ILE A 275 35.71 6.81 5.65
CA ILE A 275 36.89 7.65 5.94
C ILE A 275 38.11 6.77 6.11
N ASN A 276 39.14 7.09 5.35
CA ASN A 276 40.45 6.45 5.45
C ASN A 276 41.60 7.46 5.51
N ILE A 277 41.36 8.75 5.26
CA ILE A 277 42.39 9.80 5.38
C ILE A 277 41.82 11.01 6.13
N ILE A 278 42.56 11.48 7.14
CA ILE A 278 42.35 12.77 7.80
C ILE A 278 43.64 13.58 7.68
N ASP A 279 43.59 14.63 6.86
CA ASP A 279 44.75 15.43 6.47
C ASP A 279 45.06 16.55 7.47
N GLU A 280 46.21 17.20 7.30
CA GLU A 280 46.75 18.21 8.22
C GLU A 280 45.79 19.40 8.44
N PHE A 281 45.72 19.92 9.67
CA PHE A 281 44.95 21.12 10.03
C PHE A 281 43.46 21.09 9.67
N CYS A 282 42.86 19.93 9.43
CA CYS A 282 41.45 19.80 9.05
C CYS A 282 40.50 20.56 9.99
N THR A 283 40.75 20.50 11.31
CA THR A 283 39.93 21.16 12.34
C THR A 283 40.68 22.28 13.06
N ASP A 284 41.70 22.89 12.43
CA ASP A 284 42.46 23.98 13.03
C ASP A 284 41.55 25.17 13.41
N SER A 285 41.82 25.77 14.56
CA SER A 285 41.03 26.78 15.25
C SER A 285 39.51 26.49 15.44
N CYS A 286 39.08 25.22 15.48
CA CYS A 286 37.71 24.83 15.87
C CYS A 286 37.51 24.80 17.40
N ALA A 287 37.44 25.97 18.03
CA ALA A 287 37.50 26.12 19.49
C ALA A 287 36.37 25.45 20.30
N GLN A 288 35.22 25.16 19.67
CA GLN A 288 34.07 24.53 20.32
C GLN A 288 33.86 23.07 19.93
N LEU A 289 34.80 22.45 19.21
CA LEU A 289 34.67 21.05 18.81
C LEU A 289 34.72 20.19 20.08
N LYS A 290 33.60 19.56 20.40
CA LYS A 290 33.41 18.74 21.60
C LYS A 290 33.31 17.27 21.28
N GLU A 291 32.91 16.93 20.06
CA GLU A 291 32.51 15.59 19.68
C GLU A 291 33.00 15.28 18.26
N LEU A 292 33.63 14.13 18.10
CA LEU A 292 33.92 13.53 16.81
C LEU A 292 33.25 12.17 16.77
N VAL A 293 32.34 11.96 15.83
CA VAL A 293 31.68 10.66 15.59
C VAL A 293 32.40 10.00 14.43
N CYS A 294 33.14 8.92 14.69
CA CYS A 294 33.87 8.18 13.67
C CYS A 294 33.27 6.78 13.52
N LEU A 295 32.68 6.47 12.37
CA LEU A 295 31.90 5.25 12.16
C LEU A 295 32.69 4.10 11.51
N VAL A 296 34.01 4.25 11.40
CA VAL A 296 34.90 3.23 10.85
C VAL A 296 35.09 2.11 11.88
N PRO A 297 34.88 0.82 11.52
CA PRO A 297 35.01 -0.28 12.49
C PRO A 297 36.42 -0.48 13.06
N ASP A 298 37.46 -0.24 12.25
CA ASP A 298 38.86 -0.40 12.65
C ASP A 298 39.63 0.92 12.46
N ALA A 299 40.15 1.47 13.56
CA ALA A 299 40.89 2.73 13.56
C ALA A 299 42.21 2.69 12.76
N ASN A 300 42.76 1.50 12.50
CA ASN A 300 43.99 1.34 11.72
C ASN A 300 43.77 1.50 10.22
N ASP A 301 42.52 1.43 9.76
CA ASP A 301 42.17 1.69 8.36
C ASP A 301 42.21 3.19 8.03
N ILE A 302 42.41 4.05 9.05
CA ILE A 302 42.46 5.50 8.90
C ILE A 302 43.90 6.00 9.01
N ALA A 303 44.41 6.55 7.91
CA ALA A 303 45.62 7.36 7.88
C ALA A 303 45.33 8.76 8.43
N VAL A 304 45.81 9.04 9.64
CA VAL A 304 45.67 10.34 10.30
C VAL A 304 47.01 11.06 10.31
N ASP A 305 47.07 12.23 9.66
CA ASP A 305 48.26 13.08 9.64
C ASP A 305 48.69 13.53 11.05
N ASP A 306 49.97 13.85 11.24
CA ASP A 306 50.51 14.32 12.53
C ASP A 306 49.86 15.63 13.00
N TRP A 307 49.45 16.50 12.09
CA TRP A 307 48.84 17.79 12.41
C TRP A 307 47.32 17.84 12.16
N ALA A 308 46.69 16.69 11.86
CA ALA A 308 45.25 16.60 11.66
C ALA A 308 44.44 17.21 12.83
N PHE A 309 44.88 16.92 14.05
CA PHE A 309 44.25 17.33 15.30
C PHE A 309 45.11 18.29 16.13
N PHE A 310 45.94 19.12 15.46
CA PHE A 310 46.95 19.99 16.09
C PHE A 310 46.43 20.78 17.31
N ASN A 311 45.21 21.32 17.26
CA ASN A 311 44.62 22.08 18.38
C ASN A 311 44.36 21.28 19.65
N PHE A 312 44.25 19.96 19.55
CA PHE A 312 43.91 19.09 20.68
C PHE A 312 45.13 18.39 21.23
N ASP A 313 46.27 18.55 20.56
CA ASP A 313 47.53 17.99 21.01
C ASP A 313 48.12 18.86 22.14
N PRO A 314 48.21 18.33 23.37
CA PRO A 314 48.73 19.07 24.51
C PRO A 314 50.21 19.44 24.34
N THR A 315 50.97 18.74 23.49
CA THR A 315 52.38 19.05 23.24
C THR A 315 52.58 20.37 22.50
N PHE A 316 51.55 20.83 21.78
CA PHE A 316 51.54 22.10 21.05
C PHE A 316 50.71 23.19 21.74
N GLY A 317 50.37 23.00 23.03
CA GLY A 317 49.56 23.97 23.80
C GLY A 317 48.07 23.92 23.45
N GLY A 318 47.60 22.77 22.98
CA GLY A 318 46.20 22.55 22.60
C GLY A 318 45.18 22.73 23.73
N THR A 319 43.91 22.84 23.36
CA THR A 319 42.76 22.93 24.26
C THR A 319 42.31 21.54 24.72
N THR A 320 41.26 21.47 25.55
CA THR A 320 40.59 20.21 25.87
C THR A 320 40.17 19.50 24.58
N ALA A 321 40.62 18.25 24.41
CA ALA A 321 40.29 17.46 23.25
C ALA A 321 38.81 17.04 23.23
N PRO A 322 38.19 16.93 22.04
CA PRO A 322 36.83 16.43 21.93
C PRO A 322 36.71 14.97 22.40
N LYS A 323 35.48 14.57 22.74
CA LYS A 323 35.10 13.17 22.91
C LYS A 323 35.03 12.49 21.55
N LEU A 324 35.45 11.23 21.50
CA LEU A 324 35.37 10.40 20.32
C LEU A 324 34.27 9.35 20.51
N TYR A 325 33.33 9.31 19.58
CA TYR A 325 32.31 8.28 19.53
C TYR A 325 32.60 7.30 18.40
N VAL A 326 32.55 6.00 18.70
CA VAL A 326 32.95 4.92 17.79
C VAL A 326 31.87 3.83 17.68
N PRO A 327 31.90 2.95 16.67
CA PRO A 327 30.94 1.85 16.58
C PRO A 327 31.07 0.91 17.78
N LYS A 328 29.95 0.29 18.17
CA LYS A 328 29.92 -0.75 19.21
C LYS A 328 30.91 -1.87 18.90
N GLY A 329 31.76 -2.21 19.88
CA GLY A 329 32.86 -3.16 19.76
C GLY A 329 34.19 -2.57 19.25
N GLY A 330 34.21 -1.31 18.76
CA GLY A 330 35.41 -0.67 18.20
C GLY A 330 36.36 -0.05 19.23
N LEU A 331 35.93 0.09 20.49
CA LEU A 331 36.64 0.89 21.49
C LEU A 331 38.09 0.44 21.74
N ALA A 332 38.34 -0.87 21.74
CA ALA A 332 39.67 -1.44 21.96
C ALA A 332 40.67 -1.02 20.87
N THR A 333 40.23 -1.04 19.60
CA THR A 333 41.05 -0.69 18.44
C THR A 333 41.42 0.80 18.44
N TYR A 334 40.45 1.68 18.68
CA TYR A 334 40.68 3.12 18.79
C TYR A 334 41.56 3.48 20.00
N SER A 335 41.42 2.77 21.12
CA SER A 335 42.25 3.02 22.31
C SER A 335 43.71 2.58 22.13
N GLY A 336 43.97 1.60 21.26
CA GLY A 336 45.31 1.12 20.95
C GLY A 336 46.11 2.04 20.03
N ASN A 337 45.44 2.75 19.11
CA ASN A 337 46.08 3.58 18.09
C ASN A 337 46.50 4.95 18.64
N GLU A 338 47.76 5.34 18.42
CA GLU A 338 48.35 6.56 19.00
C GLU A 338 47.67 7.86 18.54
N LYS A 339 47.18 7.91 17.31
CA LYS A 339 46.52 9.10 16.74
C LYS A 339 45.22 9.45 17.46
N TRP A 340 44.51 8.43 17.93
CA TRP A 340 43.23 8.58 18.62
C TRP A 340 43.38 8.75 20.13
N LYS A 341 44.60 8.65 20.68
CA LYS A 341 44.88 8.92 22.11
C LYS A 341 44.69 10.39 22.48
N LEU A 342 44.73 11.30 21.50
CA LEU A 342 44.52 12.73 21.72
C LEU A 342 43.12 13.06 22.26
N PHE A 343 42.11 12.23 21.98
CA PHE A 343 40.72 12.46 22.39
C PHE A 343 40.50 12.17 23.89
N SER A 344 39.77 13.08 24.55
CA SER A 344 39.63 13.13 26.02
C SER A 344 38.94 11.89 26.59
N ASP A 345 37.80 11.54 26.02
CA ASP A 345 37.03 10.33 26.32
C ASP A 345 36.66 9.61 25.02
N LYS A 346 36.45 8.30 25.11
CA LYS A 346 35.98 7.45 23.99
C LYS A 346 34.75 6.69 24.45
N ALA A 347 33.69 6.68 23.65
CA ALA A 347 32.46 5.95 23.95
C ALA A 347 31.93 5.24 22.71
N GLU A 348 31.28 4.10 22.93
CA GLU A 348 30.60 3.37 21.86
C GLU A 348 29.22 3.97 21.60
N ILE A 349 28.77 3.90 20.36
CA ILE A 349 27.45 4.38 19.95
C ILE A 349 26.51 3.19 19.78
N SER A 350 25.30 3.33 20.32
CA SER A 350 24.15 2.53 19.92
C SER A 350 22.97 3.42 19.54
N VAL A 351 22.25 3.00 18.51
CA VAL A 351 20.99 3.59 18.07
C VAL A 351 19.99 2.45 17.95
N GLU A 352 18.83 2.58 18.58
CA GLU A 352 17.75 1.61 18.51
C GLU A 352 16.43 2.34 18.20
N ILE A 353 15.65 1.77 17.28
CA ILE A 353 14.28 2.21 16.96
C ILE A 353 13.32 1.03 17.05
N GLU A 354 12.01 1.30 16.97
CA GLU A 354 11.00 0.24 16.88
C GLU A 354 11.29 -0.64 15.65
N HIS A 355 11.54 -1.94 15.85
CA HIS A 355 11.95 -2.85 14.77
C HIS A 355 10.82 -3.21 13.79
N SER A 356 9.56 -3.11 14.20
CA SER A 356 8.42 -3.40 13.33
C SER A 356 7.15 -2.66 13.72
N LYS A 357 6.36 -2.23 12.73
CA LYS A 357 5.06 -1.58 12.94
C LYS A 357 4.06 -1.95 11.84
N THR A 358 2.80 -2.16 12.21
CA THR A 358 1.70 -2.24 11.24
C THR A 358 0.83 -1.00 11.35
N ILE A 359 0.56 -0.34 10.22
CA ILE A 359 -0.31 0.84 10.11
C ILE A 359 -1.26 0.67 8.92
N LYS A 360 -2.36 1.42 8.89
CA LYS A 360 -3.28 1.44 7.76
C LYS A 360 -2.88 2.50 6.73
N VAL A 361 -3.36 2.36 5.49
CA VAL A 361 -3.21 3.43 4.48
C VAL A 361 -3.65 4.79 5.03
N ASN A 362 -2.85 5.81 4.73
CA ASN A 362 -3.00 7.19 5.22
C ASN A 362 -2.79 7.42 6.73
N GLU A 363 -2.50 6.40 7.54
CA GLU A 363 -2.08 6.59 8.93
C GLU A 363 -0.61 7.03 9.02
N GLU A 364 -0.24 7.58 10.17
CA GLU A 364 1.12 8.04 10.46
C GLU A 364 1.52 7.70 11.89
N PHE A 365 2.83 7.54 12.11
CA PHE A 365 3.43 7.39 13.44
C PHE A 365 4.84 8.00 13.43
N THR A 366 5.43 8.20 14.60
CA THR A 366 6.79 8.73 14.72
C THR A 366 7.70 7.70 15.35
N LEU A 367 8.79 7.37 14.66
CA LEU A 367 9.89 6.61 15.24
C LEU A 367 10.64 7.50 16.23
N ILE A 368 10.84 6.99 17.44
CA ILE A 368 11.62 7.68 18.48
C ILE A 368 12.90 6.88 18.67
N PRO A 369 14.06 7.41 18.23
CA PRO A 369 15.32 6.73 18.43
C PRO A 369 15.74 6.85 19.90
N VAL A 370 16.23 5.74 20.43
CA VAL A 370 16.98 5.68 21.68
C VAL A 370 18.44 5.62 21.30
N THR A 371 19.24 6.58 21.77
CA THR A 371 20.67 6.62 21.50
C THR A 371 21.47 6.60 22.78
N GLU A 372 22.60 5.89 22.75
CA GLU A 372 23.61 6.00 23.79
C GLU A 372 24.91 6.45 23.12
N PRO A 373 25.42 7.64 23.47
CA PRO A 373 24.82 8.67 24.35
C PRO A 373 23.57 9.36 23.75
N GLU A 374 22.76 10.03 24.58
CA GLU A 374 21.54 10.75 24.10
C GLU A 374 21.89 11.94 23.18
N ASP A 375 23.10 12.51 23.30
CA ASP A 375 23.53 13.70 22.55
C ASP A 375 23.52 13.49 21.01
N VAL A 376 23.67 12.25 20.54
CA VAL A 376 23.65 11.93 19.10
C VAL A 376 22.25 11.77 18.51
N LYS A 377 21.19 11.83 19.32
CA LYS A 377 19.81 11.62 18.90
C LYS A 377 19.33 12.58 17.81
N ASN A 378 19.69 13.86 17.94
CA ASN A 378 19.31 14.90 16.99
C ASN A 378 20.10 14.81 15.66
N LEU A 379 21.03 13.86 15.56
CA LEU A 379 21.86 13.61 14.38
C LEU A 379 21.29 12.48 13.50
N ILE A 380 20.28 11.76 14.00
CA ILE A 380 19.66 10.65 13.27
C ILE A 380 18.82 11.19 12.12
N THR A 381 19.05 10.64 10.93
CA THR A 381 18.25 10.87 9.73
C THR A 381 17.50 9.60 9.36
N TYR A 382 16.51 9.71 8.48
CA TYR A 382 15.67 8.58 8.09
C TYR A 382 15.56 8.46 6.58
N SER A 383 15.45 7.23 6.10
CA SER A 383 15.13 6.92 4.70
C SER A 383 14.12 5.80 4.60
N SER A 384 13.29 5.84 3.55
CA SER A 384 12.36 4.77 3.21
C SER A 384 12.93 3.92 2.06
N SER A 385 12.77 2.60 2.12
CA SER A 385 13.15 1.73 1.00
C SER A 385 12.19 1.79 -0.19
N ASP A 386 10.95 2.26 0.03
CA ASP A 386 9.94 2.46 -1.01
C ASP A 386 8.97 3.57 -0.57
N GLU A 387 9.25 4.80 -0.99
CA GLU A 387 8.40 5.97 -0.71
C GLU A 387 7.02 5.88 -1.35
N SER A 388 6.80 4.97 -2.31
CA SER A 388 5.47 4.71 -2.86
C SER A 388 4.56 3.95 -1.89
N ILE A 389 5.10 3.37 -0.81
CA ILE A 389 4.34 2.67 0.25
C ILE A 389 4.27 3.56 1.50
N ALA A 390 5.41 4.04 2.01
CA ALA A 390 5.45 4.99 3.12
C ALA A 390 6.62 5.96 3.00
N THR A 391 6.36 7.24 3.30
CA THR A 391 7.37 8.30 3.36
C THR A 391 7.83 8.50 4.80
N VAL A 392 9.05 9.00 5.01
CA VAL A 392 9.55 9.37 6.34
C VAL A 392 10.21 10.76 6.29
N ASP A 393 9.93 11.61 7.27
CA ASP A 393 10.56 12.93 7.37
C ASP A 393 11.84 12.91 8.22
N LYS A 394 12.53 14.06 8.28
CA LYS A 394 13.76 14.23 9.06
C LYS A 394 13.62 13.98 10.58
N ASN A 395 12.39 13.99 11.10
CA ASN A 395 12.09 13.76 12.52
C ASN A 395 11.63 12.32 12.80
N GLY A 396 11.70 11.42 11.80
CA GLY A 396 11.26 10.03 11.93
C GLY A 396 9.75 9.85 11.83
N LYS A 397 9.00 10.85 11.36
CA LYS A 397 7.56 10.74 11.14
C LYS A 397 7.30 9.94 9.87
N VAL A 398 6.81 8.71 10.04
CA VAL A 398 6.45 7.80 8.96
C VAL A 398 4.98 7.97 8.62
N LYS A 399 4.68 8.14 7.33
CA LYS A 399 3.32 8.30 6.81
C LYS A 399 3.05 7.26 5.72
N ALA A 400 2.04 6.43 5.93
CA ALA A 400 1.55 5.51 4.91
C ALA A 400 0.94 6.28 3.74
N THR A 401 1.21 5.80 2.53
CA THR A 401 0.56 6.25 1.30
C THR A 401 -0.76 5.49 1.09
N ALA A 402 -1.36 5.61 -0.10
CA ALA A 402 -2.52 4.83 -0.50
C ALA A 402 -2.18 3.37 -0.93
N LYS A 403 -0.89 3.03 -1.05
CA LYS A 403 -0.42 1.70 -1.47
C LYS A 403 -0.12 0.83 -0.26
N THR A 404 -0.59 -0.42 -0.29
CA THR A 404 -0.26 -1.43 0.72
C THR A 404 1.06 -2.12 0.40
N GLY A 405 1.67 -2.72 1.43
CA GLY A 405 2.89 -3.51 1.29
C GLY A 405 3.79 -3.40 2.51
N GLN A 406 4.99 -3.96 2.39
CA GLN A 406 6.03 -3.84 3.41
C GLN A 406 7.13 -2.90 2.92
N VAL A 407 7.61 -2.06 3.82
CA VAL A 407 8.68 -1.10 3.57
C VAL A 407 9.64 -1.05 4.75
N THR A 408 10.92 -0.89 4.48
CA THR A 408 11.93 -0.73 5.52
C THR A 408 12.23 0.76 5.70
N ILE A 409 11.97 1.28 6.89
CA ILE A 409 12.43 2.60 7.30
C ILE A 409 13.78 2.44 7.99
N ARG A 410 14.83 3.09 7.50
CA ARG A 410 16.18 3.02 8.06
C ARG A 410 16.45 4.28 8.88
N ALA A 411 16.93 4.12 10.11
CA ALA A 411 17.58 5.18 10.85
C ALA A 411 19.07 5.21 10.46
N LEU A 412 19.55 6.38 10.06
CA LEU A 412 20.91 6.60 9.59
C LEU A 412 21.63 7.58 10.51
N LEU A 413 22.86 7.27 10.90
CA LEU A 413 23.78 8.18 11.58
C LEU A 413 24.96 8.40 10.64
N GLY A 414 25.22 9.62 10.18
CA GLY A 414 26.32 9.84 9.23
C GLY A 414 26.11 9.18 7.86
N GLY A 415 24.86 8.95 7.44
CA GLY A 415 24.54 8.16 6.25
C GLY A 415 24.66 6.64 6.45
N VAL A 416 25.33 6.17 7.50
CA VAL A 416 25.43 4.74 7.85
C VAL A 416 24.12 4.26 8.44
N LYS A 417 23.61 3.11 7.98
CA LYS A 417 22.48 2.43 8.62
C LYS A 417 22.83 2.08 10.06
N ALA A 418 22.19 2.76 11.01
CA ALA A 418 22.32 2.46 12.43
C ALA A 418 21.32 1.39 12.87
N ASP A 419 20.06 1.50 12.43
CA ASP A 419 19.00 0.53 12.71
C ASP A 419 17.86 0.62 11.66
N SER A 420 16.84 -0.24 11.74
CA SER A 420 15.70 -0.24 10.82
C SER A 420 14.39 -0.75 11.42
N CYS A 421 13.28 -0.15 11.00
CA CYS A 421 11.91 -0.58 11.25
C CYS A 421 11.31 -1.24 9.99
N GLN A 422 10.72 -2.43 10.13
CA GLN A 422 9.83 -3.00 9.11
C GLN A 422 8.40 -2.47 9.29
N VAL A 423 7.93 -1.67 8.35
CA VAL A 423 6.58 -1.11 8.36
C VAL A 423 5.69 -1.89 7.40
N THR A 424 4.60 -2.46 7.90
CA THR A 424 3.56 -3.09 7.09
C THR A 424 2.38 -2.12 6.96
N VAL A 425 2.02 -1.76 5.73
CA VAL A 425 0.87 -0.91 5.41
C VAL A 425 -0.27 -1.77 4.88
N GLU A 426 -1.40 -1.74 5.59
CA GLU A 426 -2.60 -2.54 5.27
C GLU A 426 -3.78 -1.65 4.87
N GLN A 427 -4.76 -2.21 4.15
CA GLN A 427 -6.04 -1.53 3.95
C GLN A 427 -6.85 -1.54 5.25
N PRO A 428 -7.63 -0.49 5.55
CA PRO A 428 -8.63 -0.58 6.61
C PRO A 428 -9.66 -1.66 6.27
N ILE A 429 -9.92 -2.57 7.21
CA ILE A 429 -11.03 -3.52 7.11
C ILE A 429 -12.32 -2.79 7.48
N ILE A 430 -13.32 -2.82 6.61
CA ILE A 430 -14.62 -2.17 6.81
C ILE A 430 -15.60 -3.19 7.42
N THR A 431 -16.25 -2.83 8.53
CA THR A 431 -17.29 -3.68 9.13
C THR A 431 -18.62 -3.49 8.40
N VAL A 432 -19.22 -4.59 7.92
CA VAL A 432 -20.53 -4.61 7.24
C VAL A 432 -21.56 -5.38 8.06
N SER A 433 -22.82 -5.00 7.93
CA SER A 433 -23.94 -5.70 8.57
C SER A 433 -24.84 -6.37 7.54
N VAL A 434 -25.44 -7.50 7.93
CA VAL A 434 -26.29 -8.33 7.08
C VAL A 434 -27.70 -8.36 7.67
N THR A 435 -28.71 -8.17 6.83
CA THR A 435 -30.12 -8.44 7.17
C THR A 435 -30.74 -9.40 6.16
N LEU A 436 -31.78 -10.13 6.58
CA LEU A 436 -32.55 -10.94 5.66
C LEU A 436 -33.57 -10.08 4.90
N ALA A 437 -33.81 -10.41 3.63
CA ALA A 437 -34.71 -9.70 2.72
C ALA A 437 -35.60 -10.65 1.90
N GLY A 438 -36.72 -10.11 1.39
CA GLY A 438 -37.68 -10.86 0.60
C GLY A 438 -38.63 -11.72 1.45
N ASN A 439 -39.21 -12.75 0.82
CA ASN A 439 -40.04 -13.76 1.47
C ASN A 439 -39.51 -15.16 1.08
N ILE A 440 -39.40 -16.07 2.04
CA ILE A 440 -38.96 -17.45 1.81
C ILE A 440 -40.14 -18.37 2.08
N THR A 441 -40.68 -18.96 1.01
CA THR A 441 -41.87 -19.81 1.05
C THR A 441 -41.54 -21.28 0.86
N LYS A 442 -42.18 -22.16 1.60
CA LYS A 442 -42.24 -23.59 1.27
C LYS A 442 -43.59 -24.21 1.59
N ILE A 443 -43.92 -25.33 0.95
CA ILE A 443 -45.03 -26.18 1.38
C ILE A 443 -44.57 -27.02 2.58
N TYR A 444 -45.45 -27.24 3.55
CA TYR A 444 -45.16 -28.07 4.71
C TYR A 444 -44.58 -29.42 4.28
N ASP A 445 -43.36 -29.70 4.75
CA ASP A 445 -42.54 -30.86 4.40
C ASP A 445 -42.07 -31.65 5.64
N GLY A 446 -42.55 -31.27 6.82
CA GLY A 446 -42.16 -31.86 8.10
C GLY A 446 -40.81 -31.40 8.67
N THR A 447 -40.09 -30.49 7.99
CA THR A 447 -38.74 -30.04 8.41
C THR A 447 -38.70 -28.56 8.78
N THR A 448 -37.65 -28.13 9.49
CA THR A 448 -37.35 -26.71 9.73
C THR A 448 -36.39 -26.12 8.69
N LYS A 449 -36.00 -26.86 7.65
CA LYS A 449 -35.02 -26.38 6.66
C LYS A 449 -35.60 -25.23 5.81
N ALA A 450 -34.85 -24.15 5.68
CA ALA A 450 -35.09 -23.05 4.76
C ALA A 450 -34.01 -23.06 3.66
N THR A 451 -34.42 -22.80 2.42
CA THR A 451 -33.50 -22.64 1.28
C THR A 451 -33.40 -21.16 0.95
N LEU A 452 -32.18 -20.63 0.87
CA LEU A 452 -31.89 -19.22 0.64
C LEU A 452 -31.11 -19.04 -0.66
N THR A 453 -31.23 -17.85 -1.22
CA THR A 453 -30.48 -17.36 -2.38
C THR A 453 -29.76 -16.06 -2.01
N PRO A 454 -28.79 -15.59 -2.81
CA PRO A 454 -28.12 -14.31 -2.56
C PRO A 454 -29.09 -13.12 -2.38
N ASP A 455 -30.23 -13.14 -3.09
CA ASP A 455 -31.27 -12.10 -3.01
C ASP A 455 -31.96 -12.03 -1.63
N ASN A 456 -31.81 -13.06 -0.80
CA ASN A 456 -32.33 -13.07 0.56
C ASN A 456 -31.43 -12.37 1.57
N TYR A 457 -30.25 -11.90 1.17
CA TYR A 457 -29.33 -11.16 2.02
C TYR A 457 -29.19 -9.72 1.54
N LYS A 458 -29.25 -8.79 2.48
CA LYS A 458 -28.96 -7.38 2.24
C LYS A 458 -27.76 -6.97 3.08
N LEU A 459 -26.66 -6.62 2.41
CA LEU A 459 -25.49 -6.04 3.06
C LEU A 459 -25.63 -4.51 3.13
N THR A 460 -25.17 -3.93 4.24
CA THR A 460 -25.02 -2.47 4.37
C THR A 460 -23.61 -2.14 4.86
N GLY A 461 -23.08 -1.00 4.42
CA GLY A 461 -21.70 -0.56 4.68
C GLY A 461 -20.69 -0.94 3.59
N ILE A 462 -21.14 -1.57 2.49
CA ILE A 462 -20.29 -1.86 1.32
C ILE A 462 -20.01 -0.58 0.52
N THR A 463 -18.79 -0.45 0.02
CA THR A 463 -18.39 0.64 -0.88
C THR A 463 -19.11 0.45 -2.24
N PRO A 464 -19.73 1.50 -2.82
CA PRO A 464 -20.40 1.37 -4.11
C PRO A 464 -19.46 0.84 -5.21
N GLY A 465 -19.87 -0.23 -5.89
CA GLY A 465 -19.12 -0.86 -6.98
C GLY A 465 -18.28 -2.08 -6.57
N ASP A 466 -18.10 -2.34 -5.28
CA ASP A 466 -17.44 -3.56 -4.80
C ASP A 466 -18.34 -4.80 -4.97
N ASP A 467 -17.73 -5.92 -5.37
CA ASP A 467 -18.38 -7.24 -5.50
C ASP A 467 -18.29 -8.00 -4.17
N VAL A 468 -19.37 -7.93 -3.38
CA VAL A 468 -19.49 -8.56 -2.06
C VAL A 468 -20.91 -9.10 -1.84
N SER A 469 -21.03 -10.36 -1.45
CA SER A 469 -22.31 -11.04 -1.18
C SER A 469 -22.20 -12.07 -0.04
N ILE A 470 -23.30 -12.75 0.29
CA ILE A 470 -23.34 -13.86 1.24
C ILE A 470 -23.59 -15.16 0.47
N SER A 471 -22.78 -16.19 0.74
CA SER A 471 -22.79 -17.47 0.01
C SER A 471 -23.67 -18.56 0.65
N ASN A 472 -24.16 -18.33 1.86
CA ASN A 472 -25.00 -19.30 2.56
C ASN A 472 -26.30 -19.58 1.77
N THR A 473 -26.59 -20.86 1.53
CA THR A 473 -27.80 -21.29 0.80
C THR A 473 -28.86 -21.92 1.71
N GLU A 474 -28.57 -22.04 3.00
CA GLU A 474 -29.40 -22.76 3.96
C GLU A 474 -29.58 -21.97 5.27
N GLY A 475 -30.76 -22.13 5.86
CA GLY A 475 -31.15 -21.55 7.14
C GLY A 475 -32.22 -22.42 7.80
N THR A 476 -32.71 -21.98 8.96
CA THR A 476 -33.65 -22.78 9.77
C THR A 476 -34.86 -21.93 10.15
N PHE A 477 -36.06 -22.39 9.81
CA PHE A 477 -37.31 -21.87 10.36
C PHE A 477 -37.38 -22.14 11.87
N ALA A 478 -37.95 -21.21 12.63
CA ALA A 478 -38.13 -21.34 14.08
C ALA A 478 -38.84 -22.64 14.50
N ASP A 479 -39.78 -23.12 13.68
CA ASP A 479 -40.47 -24.38 13.85
C ASP A 479 -40.99 -24.90 12.49
N LYS A 480 -41.39 -26.18 12.42
CA LYS A 480 -41.82 -26.83 11.17
C LYS A 480 -43.23 -26.44 10.72
N ASN A 481 -44.04 -25.80 11.55
CA ASN A 481 -45.48 -25.67 11.33
C ASN A 481 -45.84 -24.58 10.31
N ALA A 482 -46.96 -24.79 9.59
CA ALA A 482 -47.52 -23.83 8.66
C ALA A 482 -47.84 -22.48 9.34
N GLY A 483 -47.57 -21.39 8.63
CA GLY A 483 -47.75 -20.03 9.13
C GLY A 483 -46.92 -19.01 8.35
N THR A 484 -47.30 -17.74 8.46
CA THR A 484 -46.65 -16.58 7.83
C THR A 484 -45.80 -15.81 8.84
N GLY A 485 -44.78 -15.08 8.39
CA GLY A 485 -43.94 -14.25 9.25
C GLY A 485 -43.06 -15.06 10.21
N LYS A 486 -42.74 -16.30 9.85
CA LYS A 486 -41.88 -17.18 10.64
C LYS A 486 -40.46 -16.65 10.64
N SER A 487 -39.81 -16.71 11.79
CA SER A 487 -38.38 -16.38 11.89
C SER A 487 -37.54 -17.44 11.18
N ILE A 488 -36.58 -16.99 10.38
CA ILE A 488 -35.52 -17.82 9.81
C ILE A 488 -34.20 -17.34 10.41
N THR A 489 -33.38 -18.29 10.86
CA THR A 489 -32.02 -18.04 11.34
C THR A 489 -30.98 -18.66 10.41
N VAL A 490 -29.95 -17.90 10.06
CA VAL A 490 -28.77 -18.35 9.31
C VAL A 490 -27.55 -18.15 10.21
N THR A 491 -26.81 -19.22 10.48
CA THR A 491 -25.57 -19.19 11.26
C THR A 491 -24.35 -19.41 10.37
N GLY A 492 -23.19 -18.94 10.81
CA GLY A 492 -21.95 -19.07 10.06
C GLY A 492 -22.00 -18.34 8.72
N LEU A 493 -22.37 -17.05 8.75
CA LEU A 493 -22.38 -16.20 7.55
C LEU A 493 -20.99 -16.13 6.90
N ILE A 494 -20.93 -16.33 5.58
CA ILE A 494 -19.69 -16.33 4.79
C ILE A 494 -19.79 -15.29 3.68
N LEU A 495 -18.87 -14.32 3.71
CA LEU A 495 -18.69 -13.36 2.62
C LEU A 495 -18.09 -14.02 1.37
N GLU A 496 -18.63 -13.67 0.22
CA GLU A 496 -18.15 -14.06 -1.12
C GLU A 496 -18.04 -12.82 -2.02
N GLY A 497 -17.39 -12.97 -3.17
CA GLY A 497 -17.13 -11.89 -4.14
C GLY A 497 -15.65 -11.53 -4.21
N ALA A 498 -15.25 -10.83 -5.27
CA ALA A 498 -13.87 -10.43 -5.53
C ALA A 498 -13.31 -9.50 -4.44
N ASP A 499 -14.16 -8.69 -3.82
CA ASP A 499 -13.76 -7.63 -2.87
C ASP A 499 -13.93 -8.03 -1.40
N LYS A 500 -14.29 -9.29 -1.11
CA LYS A 500 -14.64 -9.75 0.25
C LYS A 500 -13.57 -9.47 1.31
N ASN A 501 -12.29 -9.49 0.95
CA ASN A 501 -11.18 -9.31 1.89
C ASN A 501 -11.04 -7.85 2.41
N LYS A 502 -11.78 -6.89 1.83
CA LYS A 502 -11.87 -5.52 2.34
C LYS A 502 -12.82 -5.41 3.54
N TYR A 503 -13.61 -6.46 3.82
CA TYR A 503 -14.74 -6.39 4.74
C TYR A 503 -14.67 -7.46 5.84
N THR A 504 -15.29 -7.15 6.97
CA THR A 504 -15.60 -8.11 8.04
C THR A 504 -17.07 -8.01 8.44
N LEU A 505 -17.65 -9.11 8.86
CA LEU A 505 -19.06 -9.15 9.29
C LEU A 505 -19.19 -8.65 10.74
N SER A 506 -20.20 -7.82 11.00
CA SER A 506 -20.54 -7.38 12.36
C SER A 506 -21.10 -8.51 13.24
N ALA A 507 -21.62 -9.57 12.62
CA ALA A 507 -22.14 -10.77 13.27
C ALA A 507 -22.02 -11.96 12.31
N THR A 508 -21.84 -13.17 12.87
CA THR A 508 -21.80 -14.42 12.10
C THR A 508 -23.16 -15.12 12.01
N GLU A 509 -24.21 -14.49 12.54
CA GLU A 509 -25.60 -14.97 12.52
C GLU A 509 -26.54 -13.81 12.13
N VAL A 510 -27.59 -14.13 11.38
CA VAL A 510 -28.70 -13.22 11.09
C VAL A 510 -30.03 -13.94 11.23
N SER A 511 -31.03 -13.26 11.76
CA SER A 511 -32.41 -13.75 11.79
C SER A 511 -33.41 -12.70 11.31
N GLY A 512 -34.54 -13.17 10.79
CA GLY A 512 -35.59 -12.29 10.26
C GLY A 512 -36.92 -13.03 10.07
N SER A 513 -38.02 -12.33 10.35
CA SER A 513 -39.39 -12.85 10.22
C SER A 513 -39.89 -12.78 8.78
N ILE A 514 -39.18 -13.44 7.87
CA ILE A 514 -39.43 -13.43 6.41
C ILE A 514 -39.89 -14.79 5.87
N GLY A 515 -40.17 -15.74 6.75
CA GLY A 515 -40.52 -17.11 6.38
C GLY A 515 -42.02 -17.34 6.28
N GLU A 516 -42.42 -18.17 5.33
CA GLU A 516 -43.79 -18.66 5.17
C GLU A 516 -43.79 -20.16 4.86
N ILE A 517 -44.56 -20.91 5.65
CA ILE A 517 -44.82 -22.33 5.38
C ILE A 517 -46.31 -22.47 5.07
N THR A 518 -46.65 -22.84 3.84
CA THR A 518 -48.04 -23.09 3.44
C THR A 518 -48.45 -24.51 3.81
N ALA A 519 -49.69 -24.69 4.27
CA ALA A 519 -50.21 -26.01 4.60
C ALA A 519 -50.16 -26.95 3.38
N LYS A 520 -49.86 -28.24 3.62
CA LYS A 520 -49.85 -29.26 2.58
C LYS A 520 -51.27 -29.70 2.26
N ALA A 521 -51.65 -29.68 0.99
CA ALA A 521 -52.95 -30.20 0.57
C ALA A 521 -53.03 -31.72 0.78
N ILE A 522 -54.12 -32.18 1.39
CA ILE A 522 -54.42 -33.60 1.58
C ILE A 522 -55.88 -33.86 1.25
N THR A 523 -56.17 -34.97 0.57
CA THR A 523 -57.54 -35.41 0.31
C THR A 523 -57.91 -36.51 1.28
N VAL A 524 -58.99 -36.33 2.02
CA VAL A 524 -59.54 -37.36 2.91
C VAL A 524 -60.84 -37.87 2.31
N THR A 525 -60.91 -39.17 2.02
CA THR A 525 -62.07 -39.82 1.41
C THR A 525 -62.70 -40.76 2.41
N ALA A 526 -63.95 -40.52 2.78
CA ALA A 526 -64.70 -41.40 3.67
C ALA A 526 -65.01 -42.74 2.98
N ASP A 527 -65.04 -43.82 3.75
CA ASP A 527 -65.50 -45.12 3.28
C ASP A 527 -67.01 -45.23 3.45
N SER A 528 -67.72 -45.77 2.45
CA SER A 528 -69.15 -46.06 2.60
C SER A 528 -69.38 -47.15 3.65
N LYS A 529 -70.46 -47.03 4.43
CA LYS A 529 -70.81 -47.96 5.51
C LYS A 529 -72.28 -48.36 5.43
N THR A 530 -72.63 -49.50 6.03
CA THR A 530 -74.02 -49.99 6.05
C THR A 530 -74.37 -50.58 7.42
N LYS A 531 -75.61 -50.38 7.88
CA LYS A 531 -76.17 -51.08 9.04
C LYS A 531 -77.60 -51.57 8.81
N ILE A 532 -78.04 -52.50 9.65
CA ILE A 532 -79.45 -52.91 9.73
C ILE A 532 -80.17 -52.02 10.76
N LYS A 533 -81.42 -51.63 10.48
CA LYS A 533 -82.21 -50.80 11.38
C LYS A 533 -82.30 -51.41 12.79
N GLY A 534 -81.93 -50.63 13.81
CA GLY A 534 -81.94 -51.05 15.21
C GLY A 534 -80.62 -51.62 15.73
N THR A 535 -79.57 -51.71 14.91
CA THR A 535 -78.20 -52.00 15.37
C THR A 535 -77.41 -50.70 15.61
N ASN A 536 -76.35 -50.79 16.42
CA ASN A 536 -75.39 -49.70 16.59
C ASN A 536 -74.70 -49.36 15.26
N ASP A 537 -74.27 -48.11 15.11
CA ASP A 537 -73.51 -47.68 13.94
C ASP A 537 -72.12 -48.35 13.94
N PRO A 538 -71.65 -48.87 12.79
CA PRO A 538 -70.25 -49.22 12.63
C PRO A 538 -69.35 -47.98 12.71
N GLU A 539 -68.11 -48.16 13.12
CA GLU A 539 -67.11 -47.10 13.12
C GLU A 539 -66.89 -46.58 11.69
N LEU A 540 -66.96 -45.25 11.53
CA LEU A 540 -66.67 -44.60 10.26
C LEU A 540 -65.16 -44.66 10.01
N SER A 541 -64.77 -45.02 8.79
CA SER A 541 -63.37 -45.08 8.37
C SER A 541 -63.14 -44.21 7.14
N TYR A 542 -61.89 -43.88 6.87
CA TYR A 542 -61.47 -43.06 5.73
C TYR A 542 -60.08 -43.47 5.26
N THR A 543 -59.75 -43.02 4.05
CA THR A 543 -58.39 -43.03 3.49
C THR A 543 -57.93 -41.62 3.22
N SER A 544 -56.60 -41.39 3.22
CA SER A 544 -56.02 -40.08 2.93
C SER A 544 -54.87 -40.16 1.94
N GLU A 545 -54.81 -39.24 0.98
CA GLU A 545 -53.73 -39.14 0.00
C GLU A 545 -53.32 -37.66 -0.21
N PRO A 546 -52.02 -37.33 -0.09
CA PRO A 546 -50.92 -38.18 0.40
C PRO A 546 -51.07 -38.51 1.89
N GLN A 547 -50.34 -39.53 2.37
CA GLN A 547 -50.25 -39.81 3.81
C GLN A 547 -49.64 -38.62 4.58
N LEU A 548 -50.03 -38.47 5.86
CA LEU A 548 -49.41 -37.51 6.76
C LEU A 548 -47.92 -37.83 6.95
N PHE A 549 -47.11 -36.79 7.18
CA PHE A 549 -45.70 -36.98 7.54
C PHE A 549 -45.57 -37.68 8.89
N THR A 550 -44.49 -38.44 9.05
CA THR A 550 -44.21 -39.20 10.27
C THR A 550 -44.26 -38.32 11.53
N GLY A 551 -45.09 -38.73 12.49
CA GLY A 551 -45.30 -38.03 13.76
C GLY A 551 -46.48 -37.06 13.75
N ASP A 552 -47.12 -36.82 12.61
CA ASP A 552 -48.40 -36.11 12.55
C ASP A 552 -49.56 -37.12 12.54
N GLU A 553 -50.68 -36.77 13.18
CA GLU A 553 -51.85 -37.65 13.33
C GLU A 553 -53.14 -36.90 13.02
N PHE A 554 -54.13 -37.64 12.51
CA PHE A 554 -55.50 -37.12 12.46
C PHE A 554 -56.10 -37.11 13.87
N THR A 555 -56.92 -36.09 14.13
CA THR A 555 -57.69 -35.92 15.37
C THR A 555 -59.16 -35.68 15.01
N GLY A 556 -60.06 -35.86 15.97
CA GLY A 556 -61.51 -35.78 15.72
C GLY A 556 -62.04 -37.03 15.01
N LYS A 557 -63.28 -36.97 14.52
CA LYS A 557 -64.01 -38.07 13.91
C LYS A 557 -64.89 -37.59 12.76
N LEU A 558 -65.16 -38.50 11.83
CA LEU A 558 -66.20 -38.28 10.82
C LEU A 558 -67.59 -38.23 11.47
N LYS A 559 -68.52 -37.54 10.81
CA LYS A 559 -69.92 -37.47 11.23
C LYS A 559 -70.86 -37.85 10.09
N ARG A 560 -71.80 -38.75 10.34
CA ARG A 560 -72.92 -38.98 9.41
C ARG A 560 -74.12 -38.09 9.72
N GLU A 561 -74.98 -37.89 8.73
CA GLU A 561 -76.30 -37.28 8.94
C GLU A 561 -77.16 -38.12 9.91
N GLU A 562 -78.02 -37.42 10.67
CA GLU A 562 -78.89 -38.03 11.67
C GLU A 562 -80.12 -38.70 11.03
N GLY A 563 -80.53 -39.85 11.58
CA GLY A 563 -81.72 -40.58 11.15
C GLY A 563 -81.57 -42.10 11.27
N GLU A 564 -82.72 -42.79 11.34
CA GLU A 564 -82.83 -44.24 11.58
C GLU A 564 -83.85 -44.93 10.66
N ALA A 565 -84.40 -44.21 9.68
CA ALA A 565 -85.24 -44.80 8.65
C ALA A 565 -84.36 -45.53 7.61
N PRO A 566 -84.83 -46.60 6.95
CA PRO A 566 -84.08 -47.17 5.85
C PRO A 566 -83.86 -46.14 4.75
N GLY A 567 -82.61 -45.98 4.31
CA GLY A 567 -82.19 -44.92 3.38
C GLY A 567 -80.70 -44.62 3.45
N ASP A 568 -80.28 -43.66 2.63
CA ASP A 568 -78.89 -43.20 2.51
C ASP A 568 -78.70 -41.88 3.28
N TYR A 569 -77.61 -41.82 4.04
CA TYR A 569 -77.22 -40.68 4.87
C TYR A 569 -75.80 -40.25 4.49
N ALA A 570 -75.55 -38.95 4.32
CA ALA A 570 -74.22 -38.49 3.94
C ALA A 570 -73.22 -38.62 5.10
N ILE A 571 -72.00 -39.09 4.80
CA ILE A 571 -70.84 -39.01 5.69
C ILE A 571 -70.11 -37.70 5.38
N THR A 572 -70.05 -36.84 6.39
CA THR A 572 -69.41 -35.51 6.37
C THR A 572 -68.11 -35.52 7.19
N GLN A 573 -67.26 -34.51 7.00
CA GLN A 573 -65.96 -34.41 7.67
C GLN A 573 -66.07 -34.44 9.21
N GLY A 574 -67.17 -33.95 9.78
CA GLY A 574 -67.31 -33.82 11.23
C GLY A 574 -66.27 -32.86 11.81
N ASP A 575 -65.62 -33.27 12.90
CA ASP A 575 -64.51 -32.55 13.55
C ASP A 575 -63.13 -33.12 13.18
N LEU A 576 -63.07 -34.00 12.15
CA LEU A 576 -61.82 -34.57 11.68
C LEU A 576 -60.85 -33.47 11.19
N SER A 577 -59.63 -33.48 11.75
CA SER A 577 -58.57 -32.50 11.49
C SER A 577 -57.21 -33.17 11.39
N ALA A 578 -56.37 -32.69 10.49
CA ALA A 578 -54.94 -33.04 10.39
C ALA A 578 -54.04 -31.95 11.01
N GLY A 579 -54.62 -31.01 11.77
CA GLY A 579 -53.93 -29.83 12.28
C GLY A 579 -53.76 -28.73 11.22
N THR A 580 -53.13 -27.61 11.60
CA THR A 580 -52.95 -26.43 10.74
C THR A 580 -51.91 -26.63 9.63
N ASN A 581 -51.10 -27.69 9.73
CA ASN A 581 -50.06 -28.02 8.75
C ASN A 581 -50.61 -28.61 7.45
N TYR A 582 -51.88 -29.01 7.45
CA TYR A 582 -52.53 -29.64 6.31
C TYR A 582 -53.84 -28.94 5.97
N ALA A 583 -54.09 -28.74 4.68
CA ALA A 583 -55.36 -28.27 4.17
C ALA A 583 -56.16 -29.49 3.68
N ILE A 584 -57.16 -29.91 4.46
CA ILE A 584 -58.02 -31.05 4.12
C ILE A 584 -59.01 -30.65 3.02
N THR A 585 -58.97 -31.38 1.91
CA THR A 585 -60.09 -31.49 0.96
C THR A 585 -60.85 -32.77 1.29
N PHE A 586 -62.09 -32.64 1.77
CA PHE A 586 -62.88 -33.80 2.19
C PHE A 586 -63.80 -34.28 1.07
N VAL A 587 -63.77 -35.59 0.83
CA VAL A 587 -64.66 -36.30 -0.10
C VAL A 587 -65.58 -37.21 0.72
N GLY A 588 -66.87 -36.85 0.76
CA GLY A 588 -67.88 -37.59 1.50
C GLY A 588 -68.21 -38.95 0.88
N ALA A 589 -68.91 -39.78 1.66
CA ALA A 589 -69.40 -41.09 1.24
C ALA A 589 -70.81 -41.34 1.80
N THR A 590 -71.39 -42.50 1.49
CA THR A 590 -72.77 -42.82 1.90
C THR A 590 -72.79 -43.82 3.06
N PHE A 591 -73.61 -43.53 4.07
CA PHE A 591 -73.98 -44.45 5.14
C PHE A 591 -75.41 -44.95 4.91
N THR A 592 -75.58 -46.23 4.60
CA THR A 592 -76.88 -46.82 4.24
C THR A 592 -77.49 -47.59 5.42
N ILE A 593 -78.75 -47.32 5.75
CA ILE A 593 -79.55 -48.12 6.70
C ILE A 593 -80.52 -49.01 5.92
N THR A 594 -80.48 -50.32 6.16
CA THR A 594 -81.39 -51.29 5.54
C THR A 594 -82.51 -51.73 6.50
N GLY A 595 -83.72 -51.97 5.99
CA GLY A 595 -84.87 -52.43 6.80
C GLY A 595 -84.80 -53.90 7.21
N ASN A 596 -85.48 -54.26 8.32
CA ASN A 596 -85.58 -55.64 8.79
C ASN A 596 -86.41 -56.48 7.82
N SER A 597 -85.79 -57.45 7.16
CA SER A 597 -86.52 -58.52 6.45
C SER A 597 -86.70 -59.68 7.42
N THR A 598 -87.93 -59.97 7.85
CA THR A 598 -88.26 -61.15 8.68
C THR A 598 -88.05 -62.43 7.87
N SER A 599 -87.22 -63.35 8.38
CA SER A 599 -86.94 -64.65 7.78
C SER A 599 -88.14 -65.60 7.88
N ILE A 600 -88.51 -66.21 6.75
CA ILE A 600 -89.60 -67.19 6.59
C ILE A 600 -89.03 -68.61 6.77
N GLU A 601 -88.60 -68.95 7.98
CA GLU A 601 -88.34 -70.35 8.34
C GLU A 601 -89.54 -70.88 9.14
N ASP A 602 -89.99 -72.09 8.77
CA ASP A 602 -91.12 -72.84 9.32
C ASP A 602 -92.55 -72.53 8.82
N ILE A 603 -92.79 -72.80 7.53
CA ILE A 603 -94.13 -73.14 7.04
C ILE A 603 -94.13 -74.62 6.57
N GLN A 604 -94.41 -75.54 7.50
CA GLN A 604 -95.07 -76.80 7.18
C GLN A 604 -96.57 -76.66 7.48
N ILE A 605 -97.40 -76.53 6.45
CA ILE A 605 -98.86 -76.53 6.61
C ILE A 605 -99.36 -77.98 6.55
N ALA A 606 -100.18 -78.38 7.52
CA ALA A 606 -100.86 -79.67 7.54
C ALA A 606 -101.51 -80.00 6.17
N GLY A 607 -101.07 -81.12 5.57
CA GLY A 607 -101.66 -81.71 4.34
C GLY A 607 -100.76 -81.78 3.09
N LEU A 608 -99.51 -81.30 3.14
CA LEU A 608 -98.49 -81.49 2.10
C LEU A 608 -97.20 -82.02 2.71
N LYS A 609 -96.65 -83.12 2.18
CA LYS A 609 -95.32 -83.61 2.55
C LYS A 609 -94.50 -83.83 1.28
N LEU A 610 -93.28 -83.33 1.29
CA LEU A 610 -92.28 -83.53 0.24
C LEU A 610 -91.09 -84.25 0.85
N TYR A 611 -90.69 -85.38 0.27
CA TYR A 611 -89.50 -86.09 0.71
C TYR A 611 -88.83 -86.86 -0.44
N PRO A 612 -87.48 -86.82 -0.56
CA PRO A 612 -86.58 -86.01 0.27
C PRO A 612 -86.78 -84.50 -0.01
N ASN A 613 -86.49 -83.68 0.99
CA ASN A 613 -86.47 -82.22 0.90
C ASN A 613 -85.43 -81.72 1.92
N PRO A 614 -84.19 -81.40 1.51
CA PRO A 614 -83.79 -81.06 0.15
C PRO A 614 -83.85 -82.21 -0.88
N VAL A 615 -84.12 -81.88 -2.14
CA VAL A 615 -84.25 -82.82 -3.27
C VAL A 615 -83.18 -82.54 -4.32
N GLU A 616 -82.57 -83.61 -4.85
CA GLU A 616 -81.64 -83.53 -5.97
C GLU A 616 -82.37 -83.52 -7.32
N SER A 617 -83.20 -84.52 -7.59
CA SER A 617 -83.84 -84.66 -8.92
C SER A 617 -85.31 -84.99 -8.83
N ILE A 618 -85.68 -85.98 -8.03
CA ILE A 618 -87.06 -86.47 -7.89
C ILE A 618 -87.41 -86.48 -6.41
N CYS A 619 -88.58 -85.93 -6.07
CA CYS A 619 -89.16 -86.05 -4.74
C CYS A 619 -90.51 -86.78 -4.79
N THR A 620 -90.93 -87.31 -3.66
CA THR A 620 -92.28 -87.82 -3.47
C THR A 620 -93.12 -86.72 -2.82
N LEU A 621 -94.22 -86.35 -3.48
CA LEU A 621 -95.26 -85.51 -2.91
C LEU A 621 -96.38 -86.40 -2.36
N GLU A 622 -96.64 -86.29 -1.07
CA GLU A 622 -97.86 -86.82 -0.44
C GLU A 622 -98.82 -85.69 -0.13
N THR A 623 -100.06 -85.82 -0.61
CA THR A 623 -101.11 -84.83 -0.39
C THR A 623 -102.51 -85.43 -0.42
N SER A 624 -103.44 -84.86 0.33
CA SER A 624 -104.88 -85.13 0.20
C SER A 624 -105.57 -84.24 -0.84
N ASN A 625 -104.83 -83.32 -1.49
CA ASN A 625 -105.36 -82.34 -2.44
C ASN A 625 -104.81 -82.62 -3.84
N LEU A 626 -105.61 -83.24 -4.70
CA LEU A 626 -105.30 -83.40 -6.13
C LEU A 626 -105.50 -82.07 -6.86
N GLY A 627 -104.75 -81.84 -7.94
CA GLY A 627 -104.79 -80.57 -8.67
C GLY A 627 -103.45 -80.20 -9.30
N ILE A 628 -103.17 -78.90 -9.42
CA ILE A 628 -101.95 -78.39 -10.06
C ILE A 628 -100.98 -77.85 -9.00
N LEU A 629 -99.80 -78.46 -8.91
CA LEU A 629 -98.67 -77.95 -8.14
C LEU A 629 -97.96 -76.84 -8.94
N LYS A 630 -97.95 -75.63 -8.42
CA LYS A 630 -97.22 -74.47 -8.96
C LYS A 630 -96.01 -74.18 -8.09
N ILE A 631 -94.83 -74.03 -8.69
CA ILE A 631 -93.59 -73.72 -7.97
C ILE A 631 -93.20 -72.29 -8.31
N TYR A 632 -92.88 -71.50 -7.29
CA TYR A 632 -92.48 -70.11 -7.38
C TYR A 632 -91.06 -69.93 -6.85
N SER A 633 -90.26 -69.07 -7.49
CA SER A 633 -89.03 -68.57 -6.89
C SER A 633 -89.34 -67.65 -5.70
N LEU A 634 -88.35 -67.38 -4.85
CA LEU A 634 -88.51 -66.43 -3.73
C LEU A 634 -88.92 -65.02 -4.18
N ASN A 635 -88.62 -64.65 -5.43
CA ASN A 635 -89.02 -63.38 -6.02
C ASN A 635 -90.47 -63.38 -6.56
N GLY A 636 -91.26 -64.42 -6.27
CA GLY A 636 -92.67 -64.52 -6.65
C GLY A 636 -92.94 -64.95 -8.09
N LYS A 637 -91.91 -65.23 -8.89
CA LYS A 637 -92.07 -65.71 -10.28
C LYS A 637 -92.43 -67.19 -10.28
N GLN A 638 -93.53 -67.56 -10.95
CA GLN A 638 -93.87 -68.96 -11.17
C GLN A 638 -92.86 -69.57 -12.16
N VAL A 639 -92.17 -70.62 -11.72
CA VAL A 639 -91.10 -71.30 -12.48
C VAL A 639 -91.51 -72.66 -12.99
N ARG A 640 -92.53 -73.29 -12.40
CA ARG A 640 -92.98 -74.63 -12.82
C ARG A 640 -94.43 -74.92 -12.46
N THR A 641 -95.03 -75.83 -13.22
CA THR A 641 -96.42 -76.30 -13.06
C THR A 641 -96.47 -77.81 -13.29
N ILE A 642 -97.07 -78.58 -12.38
CA ILE A 642 -97.08 -80.05 -12.42
C ILE A 642 -98.46 -80.57 -12.00
N PRO A 643 -99.16 -81.38 -12.82
CA PRO A 643 -100.42 -82.00 -12.42
C PRO A 643 -100.19 -83.14 -11.42
N ILE A 644 -100.97 -83.15 -10.34
CA ILE A 644 -100.96 -84.14 -9.27
C ILE A 644 -102.27 -84.92 -9.30
N THR A 645 -102.20 -86.20 -9.69
CA THR A 645 -103.35 -87.08 -9.96
C THR A 645 -103.49 -88.23 -8.95
N SER A 646 -102.52 -88.41 -8.05
CA SER A 646 -102.58 -89.40 -6.95
C SER A 646 -102.15 -88.78 -5.62
N ASN A 647 -102.67 -89.33 -4.51
CA ASN A 647 -102.37 -88.85 -3.15
C ASN A 647 -100.89 -89.02 -2.76
N LYS A 648 -100.16 -89.82 -3.53
CA LYS A 648 -98.71 -90.02 -3.46
C LYS A 648 -98.17 -90.10 -4.88
N GLN A 649 -97.39 -89.11 -5.29
CA GLN A 649 -96.88 -88.99 -6.67
C GLN A 649 -95.41 -88.60 -6.66
N GLN A 650 -94.61 -89.23 -7.52
CA GLN A 650 -93.25 -88.77 -7.78
C GLN A 650 -93.26 -87.53 -8.67
N VAL A 651 -92.47 -86.54 -8.28
CA VAL A 651 -92.35 -85.26 -8.94
C VAL A 651 -90.90 -85.07 -9.35
N ASP A 652 -90.64 -85.16 -10.66
CA ASP A 652 -89.35 -84.80 -11.25
C ASP A 652 -89.17 -83.29 -11.20
N LEU A 653 -88.03 -82.81 -10.71
CA LEU A 653 -87.61 -81.42 -10.53
C LEU A 653 -86.27 -81.08 -11.20
N ASN A 654 -85.78 -81.92 -12.12
CA ASN A 654 -84.50 -81.73 -12.80
C ASN A 654 -84.35 -80.38 -13.52
N ASN A 655 -85.47 -79.80 -13.99
CA ASN A 655 -85.47 -78.52 -14.71
C ASN A 655 -85.44 -77.29 -13.79
N LEU A 656 -85.30 -77.46 -12.47
CA LEU A 656 -85.11 -76.36 -11.52
C LEU A 656 -83.62 -76.23 -11.16
N GLN A 657 -83.14 -74.99 -11.14
CA GLN A 657 -81.81 -74.65 -10.63
C GLN A 657 -81.75 -74.89 -9.10
N SER A 658 -80.56 -75.13 -8.56
CA SER A 658 -80.33 -75.19 -7.11
C SER A 658 -80.84 -73.93 -6.43
N GLY A 659 -81.58 -74.08 -5.34
CA GLY A 659 -82.17 -72.96 -4.62
C GLY A 659 -83.41 -73.31 -3.80
N ILE A 660 -83.97 -72.28 -3.16
CA ILE A 660 -85.18 -72.38 -2.34
C ILE A 660 -86.38 -71.87 -3.15
N TYR A 661 -87.47 -72.63 -3.12
CA TYR A 661 -88.71 -72.35 -3.84
C TYR A 661 -89.93 -72.50 -2.92
N ILE A 662 -91.05 -71.93 -3.36
CA ILE A 662 -92.37 -72.14 -2.75
C ILE A 662 -93.20 -73.00 -3.69
N ALA A 663 -93.54 -74.21 -3.27
CA ALA A 663 -94.45 -75.08 -3.99
C ALA A 663 -95.88 -74.92 -3.43
N LYS A 664 -96.85 -74.70 -4.31
CA LYS A 664 -98.24 -74.39 -3.96
C LYS A 664 -99.19 -75.30 -4.72
N ILE A 665 -100.13 -75.93 -4.03
CA ILE A 665 -101.27 -76.61 -4.65
C ILE A 665 -102.55 -76.12 -3.95
N ASN A 666 -103.49 -75.61 -4.74
CA ASN A 666 -104.65 -74.87 -4.23
C ASN A 666 -104.23 -73.76 -3.26
N ASN A 667 -104.71 -73.80 -2.01
CA ASN A 667 -104.39 -72.81 -0.96
C ASN A 667 -103.29 -73.27 -0.01
N LYS A 668 -102.62 -74.40 -0.29
CA LYS A 668 -101.58 -74.97 0.57
C LYS A 668 -100.20 -74.71 -0.06
N VAL A 669 -99.25 -74.31 0.77
CA VAL A 669 -97.87 -74.03 0.36
C VAL A 669 -96.88 -74.85 1.20
N ILE A 670 -95.74 -75.19 0.60
CA ILE A 670 -94.64 -75.88 1.24
C ILE A 670 -93.31 -75.36 0.66
N ARG A 671 -92.31 -75.23 1.53
CA ARG A 671 -90.94 -74.90 1.10
C ARG A 671 -90.34 -76.09 0.37
N LEU A 672 -89.76 -75.85 -0.80
CA LEU A 672 -89.04 -76.82 -1.60
C LEU A 672 -87.58 -76.38 -1.73
N VAL A 673 -86.64 -77.22 -1.33
CA VAL A 673 -85.21 -76.95 -1.46
C VAL A 673 -84.64 -77.87 -2.53
N LYS A 674 -84.21 -77.30 -3.65
CA LYS A 674 -83.49 -78.00 -4.72
C LYS A 674 -81.99 -77.87 -4.45
N GLN A 675 -81.30 -78.99 -4.26
CA GLN A 675 -79.84 -79.00 -4.18
C GLN A 675 -79.21 -78.83 -5.55
#